data_AF-A0L9J2-F1
#
_entry.id   AF-A0L9J2-F1
#
_cell.length_a   1.000
_cell.length_b   1.000
_cell.length_c   1.000
_cell.angle_alpha   90.00
_cell.angle_beta   90.00
_cell.angle_gamma   90.00
#
_symmetry.space_group_name_H-M   'P 1'
#
loop_
_entity.id
_entity.type
_entity.pdbx_description
1 polymer ?
#
loop_
_entity_poly.entity_id
_entity_poly.type
_entity_poly.pdbx_seq_one_letter_code
_entity_poly.pdbx_strand_id
1 'polypeptide(L)'
;MKVSKFWFQEKRLVPQLQGEMDATTKAKLQNLKREIVEMLTAQRFVTFTKQRYFHYDNQLNCLWLIYQFKGRPDEMFRYVSKLRVYAFNHWEVPDIDHLRTISMESLFYSHALLKDATVLSATASKDGVGYQTITLGHSGRSGASQEMQTILPIHRVNQRDIFSFIVANSLVPTGIDGIEDKLKELYELSLSLNPERNSDTPKPPSLRALQHSLLESDYVRARLPVLEPSTLTDMGKGMWELYQPEKPPGDGWQEVSLESPWEARNPEQDVRDGVVAIDFGTSSTVVACRENGKTTLLRVGMADLFQKPQPKDYQNPTVLAFLNLPKILEAWNSEAYQPLVSWDDFHFSHQALAELRENQSAQNVVASILTGIKQWPLRAESEDELRIVDQQTGSEIIAKPGSTPMPAPQTYITVAEDDPLDPIELYAYYLGLYINHRANGLFLEYYMTFPITYPKDVKQRMLNAFARGLQRSLPLSLINTPSMRRFVVKEEASEPAAYAACALSELRIESTDKGNAFAVFDFGGGSSDFDFGLYRTPFEEEELQGYEAVIRHFGASGDMYLGGENLVAQLAYRTFIQNLDTCRTHKISFSRPVEADLFPGHELFVEASHVAQTNTSLVMAAVRRYWESFEWHVDTDILTKSSANSDNDRCRRHTDLIGDALSMALTSENFDIDPNAQSLPPDKRIEELELELLNRDREKVTVTFQIDRNQLNHYLVRRVGKGILRFFIALKGAFEEINEHPEEVHILQAGNSCRSHLVQALFTMLLQKKMHGWEPPPNGVRKNPVLERVQQHVPFMRYVVHRPPVGDVNNPYKPTAKTGVAIGLLKLIPGEPLLATGPTDENSSGEAPFRLFVGGIRKTNFVPILKQNSPYFEYRELGVPTRGVFNLTYSTSPQAGLGTLQRGSTEIQERSLRFHPGLEGKRLFIQAVAPFKVEICLADSLAQILKRPEEVAFQEVLELK
;
A
#
# COMPACT_ATOMS: atom_id res chain seq x y z
N MET A 1 -32.14 -4.28 22.47
CA MET A 1 -33.59 -4.02 22.28
C MET A 1 -34.18 -5.22 21.60
N LYS A 2 -35.18 -5.88 22.20
CA LYS A 2 -35.81 -7.03 21.56
C LYS A 2 -36.68 -6.62 20.38
N VAL A 3 -36.41 -7.21 19.23
CA VAL A 3 -37.20 -7.05 18.00
C VAL A 3 -37.82 -8.39 17.61
N SER A 4 -39.12 -8.40 17.37
CA SER A 4 -39.84 -9.54 16.81
C SER A 4 -40.08 -9.40 15.31
N LYS A 5 -39.80 -8.21 14.76
CA LYS A 5 -39.90 -7.86 13.35
C LYS A 5 -38.74 -6.97 12.96
N PHE A 6 -38.20 -7.18 11.77
CA PHE A 6 -37.13 -6.33 11.23
C PHE A 6 -37.14 -6.35 9.70
N TRP A 7 -36.50 -5.36 9.09
CA TRP A 7 -36.32 -5.27 7.65
C TRP A 7 -35.01 -5.95 7.24
N PHE A 8 -35.08 -6.80 6.23
CA PHE A 8 -33.95 -7.52 5.69
C PHE A 8 -33.87 -7.35 4.18
N GLN A 9 -32.66 -7.17 3.65
CA GLN A 9 -32.44 -7.03 2.22
C GLN A 9 -32.17 -8.39 1.60
N GLU A 10 -33.06 -8.87 0.73
CA GLU A 10 -33.02 -10.24 0.19
C GLU A 10 -31.68 -10.59 -0.47
N LYS A 11 -31.04 -9.60 -1.12
CA LYS A 11 -29.73 -9.72 -1.78
C LYS A 11 -28.58 -10.08 -0.82
N ARG A 12 -28.75 -9.85 0.50
CA ARG A 12 -27.75 -10.18 1.54
C ARG A 12 -27.79 -11.65 1.98
N LEU A 13 -28.71 -12.45 1.45
CA LEU A 13 -28.62 -13.89 1.60
C LEU A 13 -27.41 -14.37 0.81
N VAL A 14 -26.43 -14.94 1.53
CA VAL A 14 -25.32 -15.67 0.90
C VAL A 14 -25.92 -16.64 -0.13
N PRO A 15 -25.34 -16.81 -1.34
CA PRO A 15 -25.89 -17.67 -2.41
C PRO A 15 -26.04 -19.17 -2.10
N GLN A 16 -26.10 -19.61 -0.84
CA GLN A 16 -26.06 -21.03 -0.47
C GLN A 16 -27.10 -21.48 0.57
N LEU A 17 -28.11 -20.68 0.91
CA LEU A 17 -29.17 -21.17 1.79
C LEU A 17 -30.51 -21.17 1.06
N GLN A 18 -30.72 -22.30 0.38
CA GLN A 18 -31.98 -22.72 -0.22
C GLN A 18 -33.16 -22.41 0.71
N GLY A 19 -34.22 -21.85 0.14
CA GLY A 19 -35.49 -21.63 0.83
C GLY A 19 -36.02 -22.93 1.46
N GLU A 20 -36.94 -22.79 2.43
CA GLU A 20 -37.49 -23.94 3.14
C GLU A 20 -37.95 -25.05 2.18
N MET A 21 -37.22 -26.17 2.25
CA MET A 21 -37.56 -27.41 1.54
C MET A 21 -38.93 -27.89 1.99
N ASP A 22 -39.78 -28.31 1.05
CA ASP A 22 -41.04 -28.96 1.40
C ASP A 22 -40.78 -30.18 2.32
N ALA A 23 -41.72 -30.47 3.23
CA ALA A 23 -41.54 -31.50 4.25
C ALA A 23 -41.22 -32.89 3.68
N THR A 24 -41.73 -33.19 2.48
CA THR A 24 -41.51 -34.44 1.74
C THR A 24 -40.09 -34.52 1.19
N THR A 25 -39.59 -33.42 0.60
CA THR A 25 -38.22 -33.30 0.08
C THR A 25 -37.21 -33.23 1.22
N LYS A 26 -37.58 -32.61 2.35
CA LYS A 26 -36.80 -32.61 3.60
C LYS A 26 -36.70 -34.03 4.18
N ALA A 27 -37.80 -34.77 4.22
CA ALA A 27 -37.80 -36.16 4.66
C ALA A 27 -37.00 -37.07 3.72
N LYS A 28 -37.11 -36.88 2.39
CA LYS A 28 -36.27 -37.58 1.41
C LYS A 28 -34.78 -37.27 1.60
N LEU A 29 -34.40 -36.01 1.73
CA LEU A 29 -33.01 -35.62 1.96
C LEU A 29 -32.48 -36.17 3.28
N GLN A 30 -33.29 -36.16 4.36
CA GLN A 30 -32.90 -36.72 5.65
C GLN A 30 -32.73 -38.25 5.60
N ASN A 31 -33.65 -38.96 4.96
CA ASN A 31 -33.53 -40.41 4.75
C ASN A 31 -32.30 -40.74 3.90
N LEU A 32 -32.09 -40.02 2.80
CA LEU A 32 -30.96 -40.25 1.91
C LEU A 32 -29.62 -39.98 2.59
N LYS A 33 -29.53 -38.91 3.39
CA LYS A 33 -28.35 -38.63 4.22
C LYS A 33 -28.12 -39.72 5.27
N ARG A 34 -29.19 -40.22 5.90
CA ARG A 34 -29.09 -41.30 6.89
C ARG A 34 -28.59 -42.60 6.23
N GLU A 35 -29.15 -42.98 5.09
CA GLU A 35 -28.73 -44.15 4.32
C GLU A 35 -27.25 -44.06 3.92
N ILE A 36 -26.80 -42.91 3.39
CA ILE A 36 -25.39 -42.71 3.02
C ILE A 36 -24.49 -42.82 4.25
N VAL A 37 -24.88 -42.24 5.40
CA VAL A 37 -24.10 -42.34 6.64
C VAL A 37 -24.04 -43.78 7.14
N GLU A 38 -25.14 -44.53 7.11
CA GLU A 38 -25.17 -45.96 7.45
C GLU A 38 -24.26 -46.80 6.54
N MET A 39 -24.23 -46.49 5.25
CA MET A 39 -23.35 -47.15 4.28
C MET A 39 -21.87 -46.81 4.52
N LEU A 40 -21.56 -45.56 4.87
CA LEU A 40 -20.21 -45.13 5.22
C LEU A 40 -19.74 -45.77 6.53
N THR A 41 -20.58 -45.82 7.57
CA THR A 41 -20.24 -46.37 8.89
C THR A 41 -20.10 -47.89 8.89
N ALA A 42 -20.74 -48.58 7.95
CA ALA A 42 -20.62 -50.03 7.79
C ALA A 42 -19.19 -50.47 7.42
N GLN A 43 -18.39 -49.57 6.83
CA GLN A 43 -16.97 -49.81 6.59
C GLN A 43 -16.14 -49.23 7.71
N ARG A 44 -15.10 -49.94 8.16
CA ARG A 44 -14.10 -49.33 9.05
C ARG A 44 -13.35 -48.21 8.32
N PHE A 45 -12.97 -48.45 7.06
CA PHE A 45 -12.22 -47.50 6.25
C PHE A 45 -12.99 -47.10 4.99
N VAL A 46 -13.10 -45.79 4.74
CA VAL A 46 -13.66 -45.21 3.52
C VAL A 46 -12.53 -44.65 2.68
N THR A 47 -12.40 -45.14 1.45
CA THR A 47 -11.40 -44.70 0.45
C THR A 47 -12.08 -43.97 -0.68
N PHE A 48 -11.37 -43.15 -1.47
CA PHE A 48 -11.99 -42.31 -2.51
C PHE A 48 -11.42 -42.54 -3.91
N THR A 49 -12.27 -42.61 -4.94
CA THR A 49 -11.89 -42.94 -6.33
C THR A 49 -10.88 -41.96 -6.93
N LYS A 50 -11.11 -40.65 -6.73
CA LYS A 50 -10.27 -39.54 -7.25
C LYS A 50 -9.16 -39.11 -6.29
N GLN A 51 -9.20 -39.56 -5.04
CA GLN A 51 -8.29 -39.18 -3.96
C GLN A 51 -7.85 -40.44 -3.20
N ARG A 52 -7.20 -41.35 -3.92
CA ARG A 52 -6.88 -42.72 -3.44
C ARG A 52 -5.93 -42.76 -2.24
N TYR A 53 -5.27 -41.65 -1.96
CA TYR A 53 -4.35 -41.49 -0.84
C TYR A 53 -5.06 -41.07 0.45
N PHE A 54 -6.33 -40.64 0.36
CA PHE A 54 -7.13 -40.30 1.52
C PHE A 54 -7.96 -41.50 1.99
N HIS A 55 -7.89 -41.79 3.28
CA HIS A 55 -8.65 -42.85 3.92
C HIS A 55 -9.32 -42.28 5.17
N TYR A 56 -10.63 -42.44 5.32
CA TYR A 56 -11.31 -42.08 6.56
C TYR A 56 -11.55 -43.34 7.39
N ASP A 57 -11.14 -43.31 8.66
CA ASP A 57 -11.39 -44.35 9.66
C ASP A 57 -12.61 -43.96 10.50
N ASN A 58 -13.70 -44.69 10.34
CA ASN A 58 -14.95 -44.46 11.07
C ASN A 58 -14.86 -44.84 12.57
N GLN A 59 -13.94 -45.73 12.96
CA GLN A 59 -13.77 -46.14 14.36
C GLN A 59 -13.00 -45.09 15.15
N LEU A 60 -11.94 -44.56 14.54
CA LEU A 60 -11.11 -43.51 15.14
C LEU A 60 -11.63 -42.09 14.83
N ASN A 61 -12.68 -41.99 14.01
CA ASN A 61 -13.20 -40.76 13.44
C ASN A 61 -12.09 -39.92 12.81
N CYS A 62 -11.19 -40.51 12.03
CA CYS A 62 -10.03 -39.77 11.53
C CYS A 62 -9.72 -39.92 10.05
N LEU A 63 -9.27 -38.83 9.44
CA LEU A 63 -8.83 -38.80 8.05
C LEU A 63 -7.31 -39.00 7.99
N TRP A 64 -6.89 -39.96 7.18
CA TRP A 64 -5.53 -40.35 6.89
C TRP A 64 -5.16 -39.92 5.48
N LEU A 65 -3.99 -39.32 5.30
CA LEU A 65 -3.35 -39.20 3.99
C LEU A 65 -2.10 -40.09 3.97
N ILE A 66 -2.10 -41.09 3.11
CA ILE A 66 -0.99 -42.03 2.92
C ILE A 66 -0.37 -41.73 1.56
N TYR A 67 0.78 -41.05 1.56
CA TYR A 67 1.46 -40.68 0.33
C TYR A 67 2.97 -40.74 0.46
N GLN A 68 3.65 -41.28 -0.56
CA GLN A 68 5.11 -41.26 -0.66
C GLN A 68 5.54 -39.95 -1.31
N PHE A 69 6.02 -39.00 -0.51
CA PHE A 69 6.48 -37.72 -1.03
C PHE A 69 7.98 -37.76 -1.37
N LYS A 70 8.34 -37.36 -2.59
CA LYS A 70 9.74 -37.23 -3.05
C LYS A 70 10.24 -35.76 -3.05
N GLY A 71 9.41 -34.80 -2.63
CA GLY A 71 9.74 -33.37 -2.57
C GLY A 71 9.82 -32.81 -1.14
N ARG A 72 9.70 -31.49 -0.97
CA ARG A 72 9.60 -30.83 0.35
C ARG A 72 8.16 -30.81 0.95
N PRO A 73 7.96 -31.13 2.24
CA PRO A 73 6.64 -31.22 2.89
C PRO A 73 5.62 -30.08 2.65
N ASP A 74 6.11 -28.86 2.40
CA ASP A 74 5.32 -27.66 2.08
C ASP A 74 4.51 -27.77 0.77
N GLU A 75 4.98 -28.52 -0.23
CA GLU A 75 4.23 -28.75 -1.47
C GLU A 75 3.01 -29.64 -1.26
N MET A 76 3.09 -30.60 -0.33
CA MET A 76 1.95 -31.44 0.07
C MET A 76 0.89 -30.60 0.78
N PHE A 77 1.30 -29.64 1.62
CA PHE A 77 0.36 -28.73 2.24
C PHE A 77 -0.40 -27.88 1.20
N ARG A 78 0.26 -27.39 0.14
CA ARG A 78 -0.44 -26.73 -0.98
C ARG A 78 -1.43 -27.63 -1.70
N TYR A 79 -1.23 -28.95 -1.68
CA TYR A 79 -2.18 -29.91 -2.23
C TYR A 79 -3.39 -30.10 -1.30
N VAL A 80 -3.16 -30.19 0.01
CA VAL A 80 -4.22 -30.32 1.02
C VAL A 80 -5.01 -29.01 1.20
N SER A 81 -4.37 -27.84 1.13
CA SER A 81 -5.01 -26.53 1.28
C SER A 81 -5.93 -26.15 0.12
N LYS A 82 -5.78 -26.82 -1.03
CA LYS A 82 -6.72 -26.72 -2.17
C LYS A 82 -8.04 -27.45 -1.92
N LEU A 83 -8.13 -28.29 -0.89
CA LEU A 83 -9.38 -28.96 -0.51
C LEU A 83 -10.24 -27.99 0.31
N ARG A 84 -11.52 -27.87 -0.04
CA ARG A 84 -12.47 -27.00 0.68
C ARG A 84 -12.82 -27.64 2.02
N VAL A 85 -12.32 -27.10 3.12
CA VAL A 85 -12.69 -27.50 4.49
C VAL A 85 -12.93 -26.25 5.34
N TYR A 86 -14.08 -26.20 6.02
CA TYR A 86 -14.52 -25.06 6.84
C TYR A 86 -13.85 -24.97 8.23
N ALA A 87 -12.93 -25.86 8.59
CA ALA A 87 -12.23 -25.82 9.86
C ALA A 87 -10.93 -26.61 9.81
N PHE A 88 -9.80 -25.93 9.56
CA PHE A 88 -8.46 -26.48 9.76
C PHE A 88 -7.86 -26.15 11.14
N ASN A 89 -8.59 -25.44 12.01
CA ASN A 89 -8.01 -24.78 13.19
C ASN A 89 -7.76 -25.69 14.42
N HIS A 90 -7.99 -27.01 14.34
CA HIS A 90 -7.94 -27.90 15.53
C HIS A 90 -7.35 -29.29 15.23
N TRP A 91 -6.14 -29.36 14.66
CA TRP A 91 -5.42 -30.62 14.44
C TRP A 91 -4.77 -31.11 15.74
N GLU A 92 -5.23 -32.24 16.29
CA GLU A 92 -4.52 -32.97 17.34
C GLU A 92 -3.55 -33.96 16.68
N VAL A 93 -2.25 -33.83 17.00
CA VAL A 93 -1.21 -34.67 16.41
C VAL A 93 -0.85 -35.80 17.37
N PRO A 94 -1.03 -37.09 16.98
CA PRO A 94 -0.69 -38.20 17.85
C PRO A 94 0.82 -38.23 18.15
N ASP A 95 1.20 -38.70 19.34
CA ASP A 95 2.61 -38.94 19.65
C ASP A 95 3.15 -40.20 18.93
N ILE A 96 4.46 -40.42 19.01
CA ILE A 96 5.14 -41.52 18.31
C ILE A 96 4.67 -42.91 18.76
N ASP A 97 4.18 -43.06 20.00
CA ASP A 97 3.72 -44.34 20.53
C ASP A 97 2.30 -44.66 20.05
N HIS A 98 1.44 -43.65 19.96
CA HIS A 98 0.16 -43.75 19.28
C HIS A 98 0.36 -44.13 17.80
N LEU A 99 1.29 -43.47 17.11
CA LEU A 99 1.59 -43.75 15.71
C LEU A 99 2.10 -45.18 15.48
N ARG A 100 2.94 -45.70 16.38
CA ARG A 100 3.37 -47.11 16.34
C ARG A 100 2.19 -48.07 16.45
N THR A 101 1.27 -47.80 17.38
CA THR A 101 0.07 -48.61 17.57
C THR A 101 -0.79 -48.62 16.29
N ILE A 102 -0.97 -47.45 15.68
CA ILE A 102 -1.77 -47.30 14.46
C ILE A 102 -1.08 -47.92 13.23
N SER A 103 0.25 -47.86 13.15
CA SER A 103 1.00 -48.52 12.06
C SER A 103 0.84 -50.05 12.03
N MET A 104 0.38 -50.65 13.13
CA MET A 104 0.03 -52.07 13.22
C MET A 104 -1.43 -52.36 12.85
N GLU A 105 -2.17 -51.40 12.29
CA GLU A 105 -3.55 -51.60 11.84
C GLU A 105 -3.62 -52.33 10.49
N SER A 106 -4.73 -53.05 10.27
CA SER A 106 -4.97 -53.85 9.05
C SER A 106 -4.82 -53.06 7.75
N LEU A 107 -5.09 -51.75 7.75
CA LEU A 107 -4.96 -50.87 6.58
C LEU A 107 -3.49 -50.69 6.13
N PHE A 108 -2.54 -50.67 7.06
CA PHE A 108 -1.12 -50.51 6.75
C PHE A 108 -0.55 -51.81 6.18
N TYR A 109 -1.05 -52.96 6.64
CA TYR A 109 -0.68 -54.29 6.11
C TYR A 109 -1.20 -54.56 4.69
N SER A 110 -2.29 -53.91 4.28
CA SER A 110 -2.85 -54.06 2.93
C SER A 110 -2.20 -53.12 1.91
N HIS A 111 -1.51 -52.07 2.36
CA HIS A 111 -0.85 -51.11 1.48
C HIS A 111 0.53 -51.63 1.03
N ALA A 112 0.75 -51.70 -0.30
CA ALA A 112 1.91 -52.34 -0.92
C ALA A 112 3.28 -51.82 -0.45
N LEU A 113 3.34 -50.58 0.05
CA LEU A 113 4.56 -49.89 0.49
C LEU A 113 4.72 -49.79 2.01
N LEU A 114 3.66 -50.07 2.77
CA LEU A 114 3.65 -49.95 4.24
C LEU A 114 3.61 -51.32 4.93
N LYS A 115 3.33 -52.37 4.16
CA LYS A 115 3.34 -53.75 4.63
C LYS A 115 4.72 -54.06 5.24
N ASP A 116 4.72 -54.48 6.50
CA ASP A 116 5.91 -54.82 7.29
C ASP A 116 6.84 -53.62 7.63
N ALA A 117 6.36 -52.38 7.43
CA ALA A 117 7.07 -51.16 7.80
C ALA A 117 6.78 -50.76 9.25
N THR A 118 7.82 -50.34 9.98
CA THR A 118 7.76 -49.86 11.37
C THR A 118 8.12 -48.37 11.43
N VAL A 119 7.48 -47.64 12.34
CA VAL A 119 7.75 -46.21 12.58
C VAL A 119 9.13 -46.03 13.23
N LEU A 120 10.06 -45.41 12.49
CA LEU A 120 11.41 -45.10 12.95
C LEU A 120 11.47 -43.76 13.68
N SER A 121 10.83 -42.72 13.12
CA SER A 121 10.77 -41.39 13.71
C SER A 121 9.50 -40.65 13.30
N ALA A 122 9.08 -39.71 14.15
CA ALA A 122 8.00 -38.78 13.85
C ALA A 122 8.49 -37.36 14.18
N THR A 123 8.41 -36.45 13.23
CA THR A 123 8.86 -35.06 13.39
C THR A 123 7.66 -34.14 13.19
N ALA A 124 7.31 -33.38 14.23
CA ALA A 124 6.29 -32.34 14.12
C ALA A 124 6.75 -31.24 13.16
N SER A 125 5.79 -30.61 12.49
CA SER A 125 6.11 -29.53 11.56
C SER A 125 6.74 -28.32 12.26
N LYS A 126 7.73 -27.70 11.60
CA LYS A 126 8.45 -26.51 12.09
C LYS A 126 7.69 -25.21 11.90
N ASP A 127 6.67 -25.20 11.04
CA ASP A 127 5.87 -24.04 10.67
C ASP A 127 4.64 -23.81 11.58
N GLY A 128 4.43 -24.67 12.59
CA GLY A 128 3.28 -24.57 13.51
C GLY A 128 1.94 -25.05 12.93
N VAL A 129 1.94 -25.68 11.75
CA VAL A 129 0.74 -26.03 10.96
C VAL A 129 0.13 -27.39 11.37
N GLY A 130 0.56 -27.99 12.49
CA GLY A 130 -0.16 -29.09 13.14
C GLY A 130 -0.09 -30.46 12.45
N TYR A 131 0.89 -30.77 11.60
CA TYR A 131 1.11 -32.12 11.03
C TYR A 131 2.40 -32.79 11.52
N GLN A 132 2.51 -34.11 11.31
CA GLN A 132 3.72 -34.90 11.58
C GLN A 132 4.24 -35.61 10.32
N THR A 133 5.55 -35.50 10.09
CA THR A 133 6.26 -36.29 9.08
C THR A 133 6.77 -37.57 9.75
N ILE A 134 6.40 -38.73 9.20
CA ILE A 134 6.74 -40.03 9.76
C ILE A 134 7.74 -40.73 8.85
N THR A 135 8.86 -41.16 9.42
CA THR A 135 9.84 -41.98 8.72
C THR A 135 9.55 -43.45 9.04
N LEU A 136 9.33 -44.25 8.01
CA LEU A 136 9.08 -45.68 8.14
C LEU A 136 10.27 -46.50 7.62
N GLY A 137 10.53 -47.64 8.26
CA GLY A 137 11.59 -48.57 7.88
C GLY A 137 11.21 -50.03 8.11
N HIS A 138 11.79 -50.94 7.32
CA HIS A 138 11.49 -52.37 7.38
C HIS A 138 12.50 -53.10 8.27
N SER A 139 11.99 -53.91 9.21
CA SER A 139 12.86 -54.70 10.09
C SER A 139 13.68 -55.73 9.28
N GLY A 140 15.01 -55.70 9.42
CA GLY A 140 15.91 -56.69 8.82
C GLY A 140 16.63 -56.31 7.51
N ARG A 141 16.54 -55.07 7.03
CA ARG A 141 17.27 -54.60 5.83
C ARG A 141 18.03 -53.30 6.11
N SER A 142 19.36 -53.32 6.03
CA SER A 142 20.21 -52.15 6.29
C SER A 142 20.56 -51.40 5.00
N GLY A 143 20.17 -50.13 4.88
CA GLY A 143 20.64 -49.21 3.84
C GLY A 143 19.82 -47.92 3.76
N ALA A 144 20.49 -46.78 3.55
CA ALA A 144 19.89 -45.43 3.44
C ALA A 144 18.89 -45.27 2.27
N SER A 145 18.83 -46.24 1.35
CA SER A 145 17.91 -46.24 0.20
C SER A 145 16.51 -46.81 0.52
N GLN A 146 16.19 -47.09 1.80
CA GLN A 146 14.91 -47.67 2.23
C GLN A 146 14.12 -46.79 3.21
N GLU A 147 14.60 -45.59 3.53
CA GLU A 147 13.84 -44.64 4.32
C GLU A 147 12.72 -44.04 3.47
N MET A 148 11.48 -44.34 3.85
CA MET A 148 10.29 -43.73 3.28
C MET A 148 9.84 -42.62 4.22
N GLN A 149 9.86 -41.37 3.76
CA GLN A 149 9.14 -40.29 4.42
C GLN A 149 7.67 -40.35 3.97
N THR A 150 6.80 -40.73 4.89
CA THR A 150 5.35 -40.68 4.73
C THR A 150 4.85 -39.54 5.60
N ILE A 151 4.22 -38.54 4.99
CA ILE A 151 3.58 -37.47 5.77
C ILE A 151 2.15 -37.91 6.05
N LEU A 152 1.81 -38.08 7.33
CA LEU A 152 0.51 -38.54 7.79
C LEU A 152 -0.15 -37.41 8.60
N PRO A 153 -0.93 -36.52 7.97
CA PRO A 153 -1.89 -35.72 8.72
C PRO A 153 -2.94 -36.68 9.28
N ILE A 154 -3.11 -36.64 10.61
CA ILE A 154 -4.14 -37.40 11.32
C ILE A 154 -5.05 -36.36 11.95
N HIS A 155 -6.33 -36.37 11.59
CA HIS A 155 -7.30 -35.45 12.17
C HIS A 155 -8.56 -36.18 12.60
N ARG A 156 -9.03 -35.93 13.83
CA ARG A 156 -10.36 -36.34 14.26
C ARG A 156 -11.44 -35.49 13.57
N VAL A 157 -12.09 -36.05 12.55
CA VAL A 157 -13.21 -35.45 11.83
C VAL A 157 -14.50 -36.08 12.34
N ASN A 158 -15.42 -35.26 12.87
CA ASN A 158 -16.75 -35.77 13.22
C ASN A 158 -17.42 -36.35 11.96
N GLN A 159 -18.24 -37.38 12.14
CA GLN A 159 -18.88 -38.08 11.04
C GLN A 159 -19.82 -37.20 10.19
N ARG A 160 -20.28 -36.06 10.74
CA ARG A 160 -21.03 -35.04 10.01
C ARG A 160 -20.15 -34.20 9.08
N ASP A 161 -18.88 -34.03 9.44
CA ASP A 161 -17.93 -33.18 8.75
C ASP A 161 -17.25 -33.95 7.61
N ILE A 162 -17.06 -35.28 7.74
CA ILE A 162 -16.57 -36.12 6.64
C ILE A 162 -17.56 -36.15 5.47
N PHE A 163 -18.87 -36.21 5.74
CA PHE A 163 -19.89 -36.14 4.70
C PHE A 163 -19.82 -34.80 3.95
N SER A 164 -19.67 -33.70 4.68
CA SER A 164 -19.52 -32.36 4.11
C SER A 164 -18.23 -32.25 3.27
N PHE A 165 -17.14 -32.86 3.74
CA PHE A 165 -15.88 -32.97 3.02
C PHE A 165 -16.01 -33.75 1.70
N ILE A 166 -16.70 -34.90 1.72
CA ILE A 166 -16.95 -35.75 0.55
C ILE A 166 -17.73 -34.96 -0.51
N VAL A 167 -18.80 -34.28 -0.10
CA VAL A 167 -19.65 -33.49 -1.00
C VAL A 167 -18.90 -32.26 -1.54
N ALA A 168 -18.24 -31.48 -0.68
CA ALA A 168 -17.54 -30.25 -1.06
C ALA A 168 -16.36 -30.50 -2.03
N ASN A 169 -15.76 -31.68 -1.97
CA ASN A 169 -14.63 -32.06 -2.82
C ASN A 169 -15.00 -33.09 -3.90
N SER A 170 -16.30 -33.38 -4.10
CA SER A 170 -16.81 -34.33 -5.10
C SER A 170 -16.10 -35.69 -5.06
N LEU A 171 -15.91 -36.23 -3.86
CA LEU A 171 -15.25 -37.51 -3.63
C LEU A 171 -16.28 -38.65 -3.74
N VAL A 172 -15.88 -39.75 -4.35
CA VAL A 172 -16.71 -40.96 -4.46
C VAL A 172 -16.07 -42.07 -3.63
N PRO A 173 -16.74 -42.57 -2.56
CA PRO A 173 -16.26 -43.70 -1.79
C PRO A 173 -16.10 -44.97 -2.63
N THR A 174 -14.99 -45.70 -2.45
CA THR A 174 -14.71 -46.96 -3.15
C THR A 174 -15.03 -48.18 -2.28
N GLY A 175 -15.53 -49.26 -2.91
CA GLY A 175 -15.78 -50.55 -2.26
C GLY A 175 -17.06 -50.62 -1.41
N ILE A 176 -18.00 -49.68 -1.60
CA ILE A 176 -19.30 -49.68 -0.94
C ILE A 176 -20.38 -49.79 -2.01
N ASP A 177 -21.04 -50.94 -2.09
CA ASP A 177 -22.07 -51.21 -3.10
C ASP A 177 -23.25 -50.23 -2.97
N GLY A 178 -23.63 -49.59 -4.08
CA GLY A 178 -24.79 -48.69 -4.16
C GLY A 178 -24.58 -47.25 -3.64
N ILE A 179 -23.41 -46.91 -3.08
CA ILE A 179 -23.17 -45.56 -2.53
C ILE A 179 -23.11 -44.49 -3.62
N GLU A 180 -22.62 -44.84 -4.80
CA GLU A 180 -22.48 -43.93 -5.93
C GLU A 180 -23.85 -43.50 -6.47
N ASP A 181 -24.80 -44.44 -6.57
CA ASP A 181 -26.18 -44.16 -6.96
C ASP A 181 -26.87 -43.24 -5.94
N LYS A 182 -26.62 -43.45 -4.64
CA LYS A 182 -27.17 -42.62 -3.56
C LYS A 182 -26.56 -41.22 -3.51
N LEU A 183 -25.26 -41.09 -3.74
CA LEU A 183 -24.60 -39.80 -3.88
C LEU A 183 -25.06 -39.04 -5.14
N LYS A 184 -25.34 -39.76 -6.22
CA LYS A 184 -25.92 -39.20 -7.45
C LYS A 184 -27.37 -38.76 -7.23
N GLU A 185 -28.19 -39.57 -6.55
CA GLU A 185 -29.56 -39.22 -6.14
C GLU A 185 -29.55 -37.97 -5.25
N LEU A 186 -28.57 -37.85 -4.35
CA LEU A 186 -28.38 -36.67 -3.50
C LEU A 186 -27.97 -35.45 -4.32
N TYR A 187 -27.09 -35.62 -5.31
CA TYR A 187 -26.65 -34.58 -6.22
C TYR A 187 -27.79 -34.09 -7.12
N GLU A 188 -28.59 -34.99 -7.70
CA GLU A 188 -29.77 -34.65 -8.50
C GLU A 188 -30.85 -33.98 -7.65
N LEU A 189 -31.08 -34.46 -6.43
CA LEU A 189 -32.02 -33.83 -5.49
C LEU A 189 -31.54 -32.43 -5.09
N SER A 190 -30.24 -32.24 -4.87
CA SER A 190 -29.68 -30.92 -4.56
C SER A 190 -29.66 -29.95 -5.75
N LEU A 191 -29.50 -30.43 -6.98
CA LEU A 191 -29.69 -29.66 -8.21
C LEU A 191 -31.14 -29.24 -8.40
N SER A 192 -32.10 -30.15 -8.15
CA SER A 192 -33.54 -29.84 -8.23
C SER A 192 -34.01 -28.81 -7.17
N LEU A 193 -33.21 -28.61 -6.12
CA LEU A 193 -33.41 -27.61 -5.08
C LEU A 193 -32.81 -26.24 -5.42
N ASN A 194 -32.09 -26.11 -6.53
CA ASN A 194 -31.71 -24.83 -7.14
C ASN A 194 -32.63 -24.57 -8.35
N PRO A 195 -33.84 -24.03 -8.16
CA PRO A 195 -34.60 -23.55 -9.30
C PRO A 195 -33.88 -22.34 -9.89
N GLU A 196 -33.72 -22.32 -11.22
CA GLU A 196 -33.67 -21.06 -11.94
C GLU A 196 -34.85 -20.19 -11.47
N ARG A 197 -34.57 -18.91 -11.22
CA ARG A 197 -35.53 -17.87 -10.81
C ARG A 197 -36.75 -17.84 -11.76
N ASN A 198 -37.79 -18.63 -11.48
CA ASN A 198 -39.03 -18.68 -12.27
C ASN A 198 -40.29 -18.81 -11.38
N SER A 199 -40.28 -18.25 -10.17
CA SER A 199 -41.50 -18.03 -9.40
C SER A 199 -41.64 -16.58 -8.97
N ASP A 200 -42.69 -15.91 -9.42
CA ASP A 200 -43.01 -14.48 -9.21
C ASP A 200 -43.31 -14.07 -7.75
N THR A 201 -43.06 -14.93 -6.76
CA THR A 201 -43.15 -14.57 -5.34
C THR A 201 -41.98 -15.20 -4.55
N PRO A 202 -41.02 -14.39 -4.05
CA PRO A 202 -39.93 -14.91 -3.21
C PRO A 202 -40.48 -15.42 -1.87
N LYS A 203 -40.15 -16.66 -1.52
CA LYS A 203 -40.40 -17.19 -0.16
C LYS A 203 -39.42 -16.55 0.83
N PRO A 204 -39.85 -16.17 2.05
CA PRO A 204 -38.96 -15.61 3.05
C PRO A 204 -37.85 -16.61 3.43
N PRO A 205 -36.63 -16.13 3.69
CA PRO A 205 -35.50 -16.99 4.04
C PRO A 205 -35.70 -17.72 5.36
N SER A 206 -35.13 -18.92 5.49
CA SER A 206 -35.18 -19.66 6.76
C SER A 206 -34.49 -18.90 7.90
N LEU A 207 -35.01 -18.99 9.12
CA LEU A 207 -34.43 -18.33 10.31
C LEU A 207 -32.94 -18.66 10.50
N ARG A 208 -32.56 -19.91 10.21
CA ARG A 208 -31.17 -20.36 10.30
C ARG A 208 -30.27 -19.67 9.27
N ALA A 209 -30.79 -19.43 8.07
CA ALA A 209 -30.06 -18.73 7.02
C ALA A 209 -29.83 -17.26 7.38
N LEU A 210 -30.86 -16.61 7.93
CA LEU A 210 -30.79 -15.24 8.42
C LEU A 210 -29.77 -15.10 9.57
N GLN A 211 -29.82 -16.02 10.54
CA GLN A 211 -28.86 -16.03 11.65
C GLN A 211 -27.41 -16.12 11.15
N HIS A 212 -27.14 -17.02 10.20
CA HIS A 212 -25.81 -17.20 9.64
C HIS A 212 -25.36 -15.97 8.84
N SER A 213 -26.22 -15.43 7.97
CA SER A 213 -25.95 -14.22 7.18
C SER A 213 -25.59 -13.03 8.08
N LEU A 214 -26.33 -12.82 9.18
CA LEU A 214 -26.08 -11.74 10.13
C LEU A 214 -24.75 -11.91 10.87
N LEU A 215 -24.53 -13.09 11.48
CA LEU A 215 -23.36 -13.34 12.34
C LEU A 215 -22.03 -13.40 11.58
N GLU A 216 -22.06 -13.78 10.30
CA GLU A 216 -20.87 -13.89 9.46
C GLU A 216 -20.64 -12.69 8.54
N SER A 217 -21.55 -11.72 8.51
CA SER A 217 -21.48 -10.59 7.56
C SER A 217 -20.14 -9.85 7.60
N ASP A 218 -19.59 -9.58 8.78
CA ASP A 218 -18.30 -8.92 8.96
C ASP A 218 -17.11 -9.81 8.54
N TYR A 219 -17.23 -11.13 8.75
CA TYR A 219 -16.24 -12.13 8.30
C TYR A 219 -16.22 -12.27 6.77
N VAL A 220 -17.40 -12.28 6.14
CA VAL A 220 -17.54 -12.34 4.68
C VAL A 220 -16.93 -11.10 4.04
N ARG A 221 -17.19 -9.90 4.58
CA ARG A 221 -16.65 -8.65 4.03
C ARG A 221 -15.15 -8.52 4.22
N ALA A 222 -14.66 -8.70 5.45
CA ALA A 222 -13.34 -8.22 5.87
C ALA A 222 -12.52 -9.23 6.70
N ARG A 223 -12.94 -10.50 6.75
CA ARG A 223 -12.34 -11.54 7.62
C ARG A 223 -12.20 -11.12 9.09
N LEU A 224 -13.11 -10.26 9.54
CA LEU A 224 -13.26 -9.93 10.95
C LEU A 224 -13.84 -11.14 11.71
N PRO A 225 -13.63 -11.25 13.04
CA PRO A 225 -14.10 -12.40 13.80
C PRO A 225 -15.61 -12.66 13.63
N VAL A 226 -15.99 -13.92 13.41
CA VAL A 226 -17.40 -14.34 13.36
C VAL A 226 -18.06 -14.06 14.71
N LEU A 227 -19.25 -13.47 14.67
CA LEU A 227 -19.99 -13.12 15.89
C LEU A 227 -20.57 -14.37 16.54
N GLU A 228 -20.50 -14.43 17.87
CA GLU A 228 -21.08 -15.53 18.63
C GLU A 228 -22.62 -15.51 18.53
N PRO A 229 -23.29 -16.68 18.52
CA PRO A 229 -24.75 -16.74 18.50
C PRO A 229 -25.44 -15.96 19.62
N SER A 230 -24.80 -15.81 20.78
CA SER A 230 -25.32 -15.01 21.89
C SER A 230 -25.49 -13.53 21.55
N THR A 231 -24.83 -13.02 20.49
CA THR A 231 -25.00 -11.65 19.99
C THR A 231 -26.45 -11.34 19.61
N LEU A 232 -27.23 -12.33 19.18
CA LEU A 232 -28.65 -12.18 18.85
C LEU A 232 -29.59 -12.28 20.06
N THR A 233 -29.11 -12.73 21.22
CA THR A 233 -29.99 -13.07 22.36
C THR A 233 -29.61 -12.38 23.67
N ASP A 234 -28.37 -11.92 23.80
CA ASP A 234 -27.83 -11.27 25.00
C ASP A 234 -28.18 -9.78 25.02
N MET A 235 -28.79 -9.33 26.12
CA MET A 235 -29.23 -7.95 26.33
C MET A 235 -28.08 -6.92 26.28
N GLY A 236 -26.86 -7.32 26.64
CA GLY A 236 -25.67 -6.47 26.59
C GLY A 236 -25.03 -6.36 25.21
N LYS A 237 -25.46 -7.20 24.25
CA LYS A 237 -24.96 -7.23 22.86
C LYS A 237 -26.01 -6.66 21.90
N GLY A 238 -26.25 -7.35 20.78
CA GLY A 238 -27.21 -7.00 19.75
C GLY A 238 -26.58 -6.63 18.41
N MET A 239 -27.39 -6.69 17.35
CA MET A 239 -26.97 -6.40 15.97
C MET A 239 -27.46 -5.01 15.52
N TRP A 240 -26.61 -4.24 14.85
CA TRP A 240 -26.97 -2.96 14.22
C TRP A 240 -28.01 -3.13 13.10
N GLU A 241 -27.89 -4.22 12.33
CA GLU A 241 -28.76 -4.57 11.20
C GLU A 241 -30.21 -4.80 11.62
N LEU A 242 -30.42 -5.21 12.88
CA LEU A 242 -31.73 -5.43 13.45
C LEU A 242 -32.36 -4.13 13.99
N TYR A 243 -31.60 -3.04 14.07
CA TYR A 243 -32.08 -1.73 14.52
C TYR A 243 -32.53 -0.89 13.33
N GLN A 244 -33.78 -1.10 12.91
CA GLN A 244 -34.44 -0.37 11.82
C GLN A 244 -35.84 0.05 12.28
N PRO A 245 -36.02 1.25 12.86
CA PRO A 245 -37.33 1.68 13.36
C PRO A 245 -38.38 1.86 12.25
N GLU A 246 -37.93 2.11 11.02
CA GLU A 246 -38.76 2.32 9.83
C GLU A 246 -38.24 1.48 8.66
N LYS A 247 -39.05 1.33 7.60
CA LYS A 247 -38.59 0.68 6.36
C LYS A 247 -37.45 1.51 5.77
N PRO A 248 -36.28 0.92 5.49
CA PRO A 248 -35.17 1.69 4.94
C PRO A 248 -35.46 2.15 3.50
N PRO A 249 -34.81 3.23 3.03
CA PRO A 249 -34.95 3.69 1.66
C PRO A 249 -34.38 2.67 0.66
N GLY A 250 -34.99 2.61 -0.54
CA GLY A 250 -34.58 1.72 -1.63
C GLY A 250 -35.47 0.49 -1.81
N ASP A 251 -35.22 -0.24 -2.90
CA ASP A 251 -35.95 -1.46 -3.27
C ASP A 251 -35.30 -2.72 -2.69
N GLY A 252 -36.05 -3.82 -2.59
CA GLY A 252 -35.53 -5.13 -2.16
C GLY A 252 -35.51 -5.41 -0.65
N TRP A 253 -36.14 -4.55 0.16
CA TRP A 253 -36.37 -4.78 1.59
C TRP A 253 -37.63 -5.63 1.84
N GLN A 254 -37.49 -6.70 2.63
CA GLN A 254 -38.57 -7.57 3.10
C GLN A 254 -38.72 -7.48 4.62
N GLU A 255 -39.96 -7.46 5.13
CA GLU A 255 -40.22 -7.56 6.57
C GLU A 255 -40.17 -9.03 6.99
N VAL A 256 -39.31 -9.35 7.96
CA VAL A 256 -39.19 -10.69 8.54
C VAL A 256 -39.79 -10.67 9.94
N SER A 257 -40.64 -11.67 10.24
CA SER A 257 -41.18 -11.91 11.57
C SER A 257 -40.45 -13.07 12.24
N LEU A 258 -40.03 -12.87 13.50
CA LEU A 258 -39.30 -13.85 14.28
C LEU A 258 -40.24 -14.57 15.27
N GLU A 259 -40.10 -15.89 15.40
CA GLU A 259 -40.81 -16.68 16.42
C GLU A 259 -40.37 -16.29 17.85
N SER A 260 -39.09 -15.99 18.02
CA SER A 260 -38.48 -15.54 19.27
C SER A 260 -37.73 -14.23 19.01
N PRO A 261 -37.91 -13.20 19.85
CA PRO A 261 -37.27 -11.91 19.61
C PRO A 261 -35.75 -11.99 19.64
N TRP A 262 -35.08 -11.24 18.75
CA TRP A 262 -33.63 -11.05 18.75
C TRP A 262 -33.25 -9.67 19.30
N GLU A 263 -32.01 -9.53 19.75
CA GLU A 263 -31.48 -8.28 20.28
C GLU A 263 -30.92 -7.39 19.16
N ALA A 264 -31.54 -6.23 18.98
CA ALA A 264 -31.06 -5.13 18.17
C ALA A 264 -30.23 -4.16 19.01
N ARG A 265 -29.16 -3.62 18.41
CA ARG A 265 -28.27 -2.60 18.99
C ARG A 265 -28.43 -1.30 18.21
N ASN A 266 -28.78 -0.20 18.88
CA ASN A 266 -28.81 1.12 18.24
C ASN A 266 -27.37 1.56 17.94
N PRO A 267 -26.97 1.72 16.66
CA PRO A 267 -25.60 2.11 16.33
C PRO A 267 -25.24 3.50 16.89
N GLU A 268 -26.21 4.39 17.12
CA GLU A 268 -25.95 5.69 17.74
C GLU A 268 -25.36 5.57 19.16
N GLN A 269 -25.68 4.50 19.89
CA GLN A 269 -25.11 4.25 21.22
C GLN A 269 -23.67 3.76 21.18
N ASP A 270 -23.18 3.37 20.01
CA ASP A 270 -21.80 2.91 19.81
C ASP A 270 -20.92 3.99 19.17
N VAL A 271 -21.47 5.18 18.92
CA VAL A 271 -20.71 6.35 18.48
C VAL A 271 -19.73 6.77 19.57
N ARG A 272 -18.46 6.92 19.19
CA ARG A 272 -17.38 7.32 20.09
C ARG A 272 -17.19 8.83 20.11
N ASP A 273 -16.92 9.36 21.29
CA ASP A 273 -16.40 10.71 21.48
C ASP A 273 -14.88 10.71 21.28
N GLY A 274 -14.48 10.39 20.06
CA GLY A 274 -13.11 10.28 19.65
C GLY A 274 -12.93 10.60 18.17
N VAL A 275 -11.67 10.68 17.77
CA VAL A 275 -11.23 11.15 16.46
C VAL A 275 -10.24 10.17 15.85
N VAL A 276 -10.18 10.13 14.52
CA VAL A 276 -9.31 9.23 13.77
C VAL A 276 -8.39 10.04 12.87
N ALA A 277 -7.09 9.87 13.03
CA ALA A 277 -6.05 10.38 12.13
C ALA A 277 -5.64 9.30 11.13
N ILE A 278 -5.68 9.63 9.84
CA ILE A 278 -5.32 8.74 8.74
C ILE A 278 -4.16 9.36 7.95
N ASP A 279 -3.00 8.71 7.99
CA ASP A 279 -1.90 8.95 7.05
C ASP A 279 -2.10 8.00 5.86
N PHE A 280 -2.69 8.50 4.76
CA PHE A 280 -2.85 7.75 3.52
C PHE A 280 -1.59 7.86 2.68
N GLY A 281 -0.59 7.00 2.90
CA GLY A 281 0.68 7.00 2.18
C GLY A 281 0.67 6.20 0.88
N THR A 282 1.63 6.49 -0.03
CA THR A 282 1.75 5.80 -1.34
C THR A 282 1.95 4.29 -1.23
N SER A 283 2.76 3.87 -0.26
CA SER A 283 3.10 2.45 -0.04
C SER A 283 2.34 1.83 1.14
N SER A 284 2.02 2.63 2.15
CA SER A 284 1.36 2.18 3.38
C SER A 284 0.50 3.28 3.98
N THR A 285 -0.60 2.89 4.62
CA THR A 285 -1.53 3.72 5.37
C THR A 285 -1.41 3.44 6.87
N VAL A 286 -1.40 4.49 7.69
CA VAL A 286 -1.45 4.37 9.15
C VAL A 286 -2.75 4.97 9.67
N VAL A 287 -3.37 4.30 10.64
CA VAL A 287 -4.56 4.79 11.34
C VAL A 287 -4.26 4.92 12.82
N ALA A 288 -4.47 6.11 13.37
CA ALA A 288 -4.34 6.41 14.79
C ALA A 288 -5.67 6.95 15.32
N CYS A 289 -6.18 6.38 16.42
CA CYS A 289 -7.41 6.83 17.07
C CYS A 289 -7.09 7.49 18.41
N ARG A 290 -7.78 8.58 18.74
CA ARG A 290 -7.77 9.20 20.06
C ARG A 290 -9.16 9.17 20.68
N GLU A 291 -9.28 8.57 21.86
CA GLU A 291 -10.50 8.52 22.66
C GLU A 291 -10.10 8.69 24.14
N ASN A 292 -10.78 9.56 24.88
CA ASN A 292 -10.50 9.80 26.32
C ASN A 292 -9.03 10.11 26.62
N GLY A 293 -8.36 10.88 25.74
CA GLY A 293 -6.93 11.23 25.85
C GLY A 293 -5.95 10.10 25.53
N LYS A 294 -6.42 8.88 25.24
CA LYS A 294 -5.57 7.73 24.89
C LYS A 294 -5.43 7.61 23.39
N THR A 295 -4.19 7.46 22.93
CA THR A 295 -3.88 7.22 21.52
C THR A 295 -3.65 5.72 21.29
N THR A 296 -4.26 5.19 20.22
CA THR A 296 -4.09 3.79 19.78
C THR A 296 -3.83 3.76 18.28
N LEU A 297 -3.07 2.76 17.81
CA LEU A 297 -2.91 2.48 16.39
C LEU A 297 -3.77 1.27 16.00
N LEU A 298 -4.28 1.25 14.78
CA LEU A 298 -5.08 0.14 14.26
C LEU A 298 -4.32 -0.70 13.22
N ARG A 299 -4.44 -2.02 13.36
CA ARG A 299 -4.01 -3.01 12.36
C ARG A 299 -5.19 -3.30 11.44
N VAL A 300 -4.96 -3.29 10.13
CA VAL A 300 -6.01 -3.34 9.11
C VAL A 300 -5.64 -4.36 8.04
N GLY A 301 -6.56 -5.27 7.68
CA GLY A 301 -6.31 -6.22 6.58
C GLY A 301 -5.36 -7.37 6.88
N MET A 302 -5.14 -7.71 8.15
CA MET A 302 -4.28 -8.82 8.59
C MET A 302 -5.00 -10.16 8.49
N ALA A 303 -4.27 -11.22 8.10
CA ALA A 303 -4.81 -12.58 8.04
C ALA A 303 -5.07 -13.19 9.43
N ASP A 304 -4.22 -12.88 10.41
CA ASP A 304 -4.37 -13.33 11.80
C ASP A 304 -4.32 -12.14 12.77
N LEU A 305 -5.47 -11.79 13.35
CA LEU A 305 -5.59 -10.71 14.34
C LEU A 305 -5.14 -11.16 15.75
N PHE A 306 -5.01 -12.46 16.01
CA PHE A 306 -4.59 -13.01 17.30
C PHE A 306 -3.07 -13.08 17.45
N GLN A 307 -2.31 -12.96 16.35
CA GLN A 307 -0.86 -12.89 16.42
C GLN A 307 -0.39 -11.70 17.27
N LYS A 308 0.75 -11.86 17.96
CA LYS A 308 1.36 -10.81 18.78
C LYS A 308 1.67 -9.57 17.92
N PRO A 309 1.13 -8.39 18.24
CA PRO A 309 1.35 -7.18 17.44
C PRO A 309 2.83 -6.79 17.37
N GLN A 310 3.26 -6.34 16.18
CA GLN A 310 4.58 -5.76 15.92
C GLN A 310 4.43 -4.33 15.38
N PRO A 311 5.42 -3.43 15.55
CA PRO A 311 5.37 -2.06 15.01
C PRO A 311 5.05 -1.98 13.50
N LYS A 312 5.52 -2.97 12.72
CA LYS A 312 5.27 -3.05 11.27
C LYS A 312 3.81 -3.37 10.92
N ASP A 313 3.05 -3.97 11.83
CA ASP A 313 1.66 -4.38 11.59
C ASP A 313 0.70 -3.18 11.59
N TYR A 314 1.16 -2.01 12.06
CA TYR A 314 0.40 -0.75 12.02
C TYR A 314 0.70 0.10 10.78
N GLN A 315 1.58 -0.39 9.89
CA GLN A 315 1.85 0.18 8.57
C GLN A 315 1.14 -0.67 7.53
N ASN A 316 -0.15 -0.40 7.33
CA ASN A 316 -1.04 -1.20 6.49
C ASN A 316 -0.71 -0.93 5.01
N PRO A 317 -0.26 -1.90 4.20
CA PRO A 317 0.05 -1.67 2.79
C PRO A 317 -1.10 -1.04 2.00
N THR A 318 -0.80 -0.06 1.16
CA THR A 318 -1.79 0.63 0.32
C THR A 318 -1.95 -0.11 -1.02
N VAL A 319 -2.46 -1.35 -0.95
CA VAL A 319 -2.52 -2.31 -2.08
C VAL A 319 -3.88 -3.01 -2.12
N LEU A 320 -4.41 -3.24 -3.31
CA LEU A 320 -5.66 -3.95 -3.57
C LEU A 320 -5.44 -5.12 -4.54
N ALA A 321 -6.14 -6.24 -4.37
CA ALA A 321 -6.14 -7.34 -5.33
C ALA A 321 -7.56 -7.69 -5.78
N PHE A 322 -7.77 -7.83 -7.09
CA PHE A 322 -9.07 -8.06 -7.71
C PHE A 322 -9.17 -9.51 -8.21
N LEU A 323 -9.76 -10.40 -7.41
CA LEU A 323 -9.83 -11.83 -7.71
C LEU A 323 -11.01 -12.15 -8.63
N ASN A 324 -12.17 -11.55 -8.35
CA ASN A 324 -13.38 -11.67 -9.17
C ASN A 324 -14.08 -10.30 -9.30
N LEU A 325 -13.59 -9.49 -10.23
CA LEU A 325 -14.05 -8.14 -10.52
C LEU A 325 -15.55 -8.06 -10.86
N PRO A 326 -16.14 -8.95 -11.70
CA PRO A 326 -17.58 -8.91 -11.96
C PRO A 326 -18.43 -9.04 -10.68
N LYS A 327 -18.08 -9.95 -9.78
CA LYS A 327 -18.77 -10.09 -8.49
C LYS A 327 -18.53 -8.92 -7.55
N ILE A 328 -17.32 -8.36 -7.55
CA ILE A 328 -17.04 -7.13 -6.79
C ILE A 328 -17.98 -6.02 -7.25
N LEU A 329 -18.07 -5.77 -8.55
CA LEU A 329 -18.93 -4.71 -9.10
C LEU A 329 -20.41 -4.96 -8.81
N GLU A 330 -20.88 -6.20 -8.98
CA GLU A 330 -22.25 -6.60 -8.64
C GLU A 330 -22.57 -6.28 -7.17
N ALA A 331 -21.71 -6.72 -6.24
CA ALA A 331 -21.91 -6.49 -4.81
C ALA A 331 -21.77 -5.01 -4.43
N TRP A 332 -20.77 -4.33 -4.99
CA TRP A 332 -20.45 -2.92 -4.72
C TRP A 332 -21.58 -1.98 -5.15
N ASN A 333 -22.21 -2.25 -6.30
CA ASN A 333 -23.29 -1.43 -6.82
C ASN A 333 -24.67 -1.89 -6.34
N SER A 334 -24.76 -3.00 -5.57
CA SER A 334 -26.04 -3.52 -5.08
C SER A 334 -26.68 -2.68 -3.97
N GLU A 335 -25.86 -2.04 -3.14
CA GLU A 335 -26.30 -1.22 -2.02
C GLU A 335 -25.24 -0.19 -1.60
N ALA A 336 -25.71 0.96 -1.09
CA ALA A 336 -24.82 2.04 -0.70
C ALA A 336 -24.05 1.73 0.58
N TYR A 337 -24.69 1.13 1.58
CA TYR A 337 -24.14 0.99 2.94
C TYR A 337 -23.85 -0.46 3.29
N GLN A 338 -22.60 -0.71 3.69
CA GLN A 338 -22.07 -2.03 4.01
C GLN A 338 -22.35 -3.08 2.91
N PRO A 339 -22.05 -2.78 1.62
CA PRO A 339 -22.20 -3.76 0.55
C PRO A 339 -21.45 -5.06 0.88
N LEU A 340 -22.03 -6.19 0.51
CA LEU A 340 -21.49 -7.50 0.86
C LEU A 340 -20.43 -7.97 -0.16
N VAL A 341 -19.41 -7.14 -0.41
CA VAL A 341 -18.26 -7.52 -1.23
C VAL A 341 -17.50 -8.63 -0.49
N SER A 342 -17.42 -9.81 -1.10
CA SER A 342 -16.77 -10.98 -0.48
C SER A 342 -15.25 -10.82 -0.45
N TRP A 343 -14.64 -11.12 0.70
CA TRP A 343 -13.18 -11.21 0.83
C TRP A 343 -12.57 -12.30 -0.06
N ASP A 344 -13.33 -13.31 -0.47
CA ASP A 344 -12.83 -14.33 -1.41
C ASP A 344 -12.74 -13.82 -2.86
N ASP A 345 -13.43 -12.72 -3.16
CA ASP A 345 -13.42 -12.08 -4.48
C ASP A 345 -12.48 -10.86 -4.50
N PHE A 346 -12.07 -10.34 -3.33
CA PHE A 346 -11.24 -9.15 -3.15
C PHE A 346 -10.29 -9.24 -1.96
N HIS A 347 -9.02 -8.88 -2.13
CA HIS A 347 -8.08 -8.75 -1.02
C HIS A 347 -7.61 -7.31 -0.81
N PHE A 348 -7.44 -6.95 0.47
CA PHE A 348 -7.08 -5.63 0.92
C PHE A 348 -5.77 -5.65 1.73
N SER A 349 -4.90 -4.67 1.50
CA SER A 349 -3.72 -4.37 2.32
C SER A 349 -2.73 -5.53 2.52
N HIS A 350 -2.50 -6.00 3.76
CA HIS A 350 -1.49 -7.03 4.03
C HIS A 350 -1.73 -8.32 3.26
N GLN A 351 -2.99 -8.75 3.10
CA GLN A 351 -3.32 -9.94 2.31
C GLN A 351 -2.97 -9.75 0.83
N ALA A 352 -3.32 -8.60 0.24
CA ALA A 352 -2.98 -8.31 -1.16
C ALA A 352 -1.46 -8.21 -1.37
N LEU A 353 -0.73 -7.64 -0.41
CA LEU A 353 0.73 -7.59 -0.48
C LEU A 353 1.39 -8.96 -0.30
N ALA A 354 0.85 -9.82 0.56
CA ALA A 354 1.32 -11.20 0.72
C ALA A 354 1.12 -11.97 -0.59
N GLU A 355 -0.05 -11.86 -1.20
CA GLU A 355 -0.37 -12.47 -2.50
C GLU A 355 0.63 -12.03 -3.58
N LEU A 356 0.95 -10.73 -3.64
CA LEU A 356 1.97 -10.20 -4.56
C LEU A 356 3.35 -10.79 -4.30
N ARG A 357 3.73 -10.92 -3.02
CA ARG A 357 5.08 -11.36 -2.60
C ARG A 357 5.30 -12.86 -2.76
N GLU A 358 4.27 -13.67 -2.53
CA GLU A 358 4.32 -15.12 -2.65
C GLU A 358 4.22 -15.59 -4.09
N ASN A 359 3.61 -14.77 -4.95
CA ASN A 359 3.37 -15.06 -6.36
C ASN A 359 4.07 -14.06 -7.30
N GLN A 360 5.28 -13.60 -6.94
CA GLN A 360 6.05 -12.61 -7.72
C GLN A 360 6.36 -13.03 -9.16
N SER A 361 6.19 -14.30 -9.51
CA SER A 361 6.35 -14.82 -10.87
C SER A 361 5.02 -15.13 -11.57
N ALA A 362 3.88 -15.07 -10.87
CA ALA A 362 2.57 -15.38 -11.44
C ALA A 362 1.93 -14.13 -12.05
N GLN A 363 1.99 -14.03 -13.37
CA GLN A 363 1.56 -12.85 -14.12
C GLN A 363 0.09 -12.46 -13.89
N ASN A 364 -0.82 -13.43 -13.84
CA ASN A 364 -2.25 -13.15 -13.58
C ASN A 364 -2.48 -12.56 -12.19
N VAL A 365 -1.70 -13.00 -11.20
CA VAL A 365 -1.73 -12.44 -9.84
C VAL A 365 -1.18 -11.02 -9.85
N VAL A 366 0.03 -10.83 -10.37
CA VAL A 366 0.70 -9.51 -10.42
C VAL A 366 -0.15 -8.48 -11.18
N ALA A 367 -0.76 -8.88 -12.30
CA ALA A 367 -1.66 -8.04 -13.10
C ALA A 367 -2.91 -7.59 -12.33
N SER A 368 -3.48 -8.47 -11.50
CA SER A 368 -4.70 -8.20 -10.73
C SER A 368 -4.47 -7.35 -9.47
N ILE A 369 -3.20 -7.08 -9.13
CA ILE A 369 -2.83 -6.36 -7.93
C ILE A 369 -2.54 -4.90 -8.26
N LEU A 370 -3.39 -4.03 -7.75
CA LEU A 370 -3.30 -2.59 -7.92
C LEU A 370 -2.44 -1.98 -6.80
N THR A 371 -1.34 -1.33 -7.21
CA THR A 371 -0.43 -0.58 -6.33
C THR A 371 -0.42 0.90 -6.68
N GLY A 372 0.11 1.74 -5.79
CA GLY A 372 0.31 3.17 -6.08
C GLY A 372 -0.99 3.98 -6.16
N ILE A 373 -2.08 3.53 -5.52
CA ILE A 373 -3.39 4.17 -5.63
C ILE A 373 -3.41 5.63 -5.12
N LYS A 374 -2.50 6.04 -4.24
CA LYS A 374 -2.41 7.45 -3.83
C LYS A 374 -2.09 8.39 -5.00
N GLN A 375 -1.28 7.92 -5.95
CA GLN A 375 -0.77 8.74 -7.06
C GLN A 375 -1.67 8.69 -8.30
N TRP A 376 -2.60 7.75 -8.39
CA TRP A 376 -3.42 7.58 -9.60
C TRP A 376 -4.27 8.82 -9.94
N PRO A 377 -4.81 9.61 -8.98
CA PRO A 377 -5.54 10.85 -9.31
C PRO A 377 -4.68 11.90 -10.01
N LEU A 378 -3.36 11.93 -9.74
CA LEU A 378 -2.42 12.82 -10.43
C LEU A 378 -2.20 12.41 -11.90
N ARG A 379 -2.34 11.12 -12.20
CA ARG A 379 -2.13 10.53 -13.54
C ARG A 379 -3.40 10.51 -14.37
N ALA A 380 -4.58 10.50 -13.75
CA ALA A 380 -5.86 10.48 -14.44
C ALA A 380 -6.12 11.72 -15.31
N GLU A 381 -5.37 12.80 -15.12
CA GLU A 381 -5.41 14.01 -15.97
C GLU A 381 -4.40 13.98 -17.13
N SER A 382 -3.57 12.93 -17.21
CA SER A 382 -2.77 12.58 -18.39
C SER A 382 -3.46 11.42 -19.12
N GLU A 383 -3.16 11.18 -20.39
CA GLU A 383 -3.74 10.07 -21.19
C GLU A 383 -3.45 8.65 -20.63
N ASP A 384 -2.89 8.53 -19.42
CA ASP A 384 -2.62 7.29 -18.69
C ASP A 384 -3.86 6.83 -17.91
N GLU A 385 -4.71 6.07 -18.57
CA GLU A 385 -5.87 5.40 -17.95
C GLU A 385 -5.43 4.34 -16.92
N LEU A 386 -6.02 4.39 -15.72
CA LEU A 386 -5.81 3.35 -14.72
C LEU A 386 -6.65 2.10 -15.07
N ARG A 387 -5.99 0.96 -15.26
CA ARG A 387 -6.64 -0.32 -15.55
C ARG A 387 -6.69 -1.21 -14.32
N ILE A 388 -7.84 -1.85 -14.12
CA ILE A 388 -8.04 -2.89 -13.11
C ILE A 388 -8.28 -4.20 -13.83
N VAL A 389 -7.55 -5.24 -13.45
CA VAL A 389 -7.58 -6.54 -14.11
C VAL A 389 -8.13 -7.60 -13.16
N ASP A 390 -9.05 -8.40 -13.68
CA ASP A 390 -9.60 -9.56 -12.99
C ASP A 390 -8.61 -10.74 -12.99
N GLN A 391 -8.29 -11.29 -11.81
CA GLN A 391 -7.33 -12.40 -11.70
C GLN A 391 -7.81 -13.70 -12.38
N GLN A 392 -9.11 -13.98 -12.35
CA GLN A 392 -9.69 -15.25 -12.82
C GLN A 392 -9.86 -15.31 -14.34
N THR A 393 -10.36 -14.22 -14.93
CA THR A 393 -10.74 -14.13 -16.35
C THR A 393 -9.75 -13.32 -17.17
N GLY A 394 -8.94 -12.46 -16.54
CA GLY A 394 -8.08 -11.50 -17.24
C GLY A 394 -8.83 -10.32 -17.86
N SER A 395 -10.12 -10.15 -17.55
CA SER A 395 -10.93 -9.02 -18.03
C SER A 395 -10.43 -7.71 -17.42
N GLU A 396 -10.45 -6.63 -18.21
CA GLU A 396 -9.95 -5.31 -17.79
C GLU A 396 -11.10 -4.29 -17.73
N ILE A 397 -11.09 -3.41 -16.72
CA ILE A 397 -11.89 -2.18 -16.71
C ILE A 397 -10.98 -0.97 -16.57
N ILE A 398 -11.46 0.17 -17.06
CA ILE A 398 -10.80 1.47 -16.85
C ILE A 398 -11.45 2.12 -15.61
N ALA A 399 -10.65 2.34 -14.58
CA ALA A 399 -11.07 3.07 -13.39
C ALA A 399 -11.28 4.55 -13.75
N LYS A 400 -12.31 5.16 -13.15
CA LYS A 400 -12.59 6.58 -13.31
C LYS A 400 -12.54 7.27 -11.96
N PRO A 401 -12.00 8.50 -11.88
CA PRO A 401 -12.13 9.28 -10.68
C PRO A 401 -13.57 9.49 -10.27
N GLY A 402 -13.85 9.27 -8.99
CA GLY A 402 -15.06 9.75 -8.36
C GLY A 402 -15.14 11.27 -8.50
N SER A 403 -16.19 11.76 -9.16
CA SER A 403 -16.50 13.19 -9.26
C SER A 403 -17.52 13.65 -8.22
N THR A 404 -18.11 12.70 -7.48
CA THR A 404 -19.19 12.99 -6.54
C THR A 404 -18.65 13.77 -5.34
N PRO A 405 -19.27 14.90 -4.96
CA PRO A 405 -18.83 15.68 -3.82
C PRO A 405 -18.99 14.90 -2.51
N MET A 406 -18.34 15.39 -1.46
CA MET A 406 -18.51 14.88 -0.11
C MET A 406 -20.00 14.81 0.26
N PRO A 407 -20.46 13.70 0.82
CA PRO A 407 -21.84 13.58 1.28
C PRO A 407 -22.09 14.58 2.40
N ALA A 408 -23.13 15.39 2.27
CA ALA A 408 -23.53 16.28 3.36
C ALA A 408 -23.96 15.43 4.58
N PRO A 409 -23.72 15.91 5.81
CA PRO A 409 -24.18 15.22 7.00
C PRO A 409 -25.67 14.87 6.90
N GLN A 410 -26.04 13.68 7.36
CA GLN A 410 -27.41 13.15 7.29
C GLN A 410 -28.00 12.98 5.88
N THR A 411 -27.16 12.94 4.84
CA THR A 411 -27.58 12.65 3.46
C THR A 411 -27.23 11.22 3.07
N TYR A 412 -28.18 10.54 2.42
CA TYR A 412 -27.99 9.20 1.89
C TYR A 412 -27.10 9.20 0.64
N ILE A 413 -26.16 8.26 0.59
CA ILE A 413 -25.45 7.90 -0.64
C ILE A 413 -26.40 7.09 -1.52
N THR A 414 -26.38 7.39 -2.81
CA THR A 414 -27.05 6.60 -3.85
C THR A 414 -26.00 5.88 -4.70
N VAL A 415 -26.35 4.69 -5.16
CA VAL A 415 -25.53 3.87 -6.08
C VAL A 415 -26.41 3.46 -7.25
N ALA A 416 -25.84 3.45 -8.45
CA ALA A 416 -26.45 2.95 -9.67
C ALA A 416 -25.75 1.66 -10.11
N GLU A 417 -26.40 0.84 -10.94
CA GLU A 417 -25.79 -0.41 -11.44
C GLU A 417 -24.49 -0.14 -12.22
N ASP A 418 -24.38 1.02 -12.88
CA ASP A 418 -23.23 1.47 -13.68
C ASP A 418 -22.34 2.51 -12.98
N ASP A 419 -22.49 2.69 -11.66
CA ASP A 419 -21.65 3.63 -10.88
C ASP A 419 -20.17 3.21 -11.00
N PRO A 420 -19.26 4.12 -11.42
CA PRO A 420 -17.86 3.77 -11.64
C PRO A 420 -17.16 3.40 -10.34
N LEU A 421 -16.27 2.41 -10.43
CA LEU A 421 -15.42 2.00 -9.31
C LEU A 421 -14.24 2.97 -9.14
N ASP A 422 -14.25 3.73 -8.05
CA ASP A 422 -13.08 4.47 -7.57
C ASP A 422 -12.28 3.61 -6.57
N PRO A 423 -11.02 3.22 -6.88
CA PRO A 423 -10.19 2.43 -5.97
C PRO A 423 -9.92 3.08 -4.62
N ILE A 424 -9.92 4.42 -4.52
CA ILE A 424 -9.74 5.13 -3.25
C ILE A 424 -11.02 5.04 -2.41
N GLU A 425 -12.21 5.13 -3.02
CA GLU A 425 -13.47 4.93 -2.30
C GLU A 425 -13.57 3.50 -1.74
N LEU A 426 -13.23 2.50 -2.55
CA LEU A 426 -13.19 1.10 -2.12
C LEU A 426 -12.16 0.90 -0.99
N TYR A 427 -10.96 1.48 -1.12
CA TYR A 427 -9.94 1.41 -0.08
C TYR A 427 -10.40 2.02 1.24
N ALA A 428 -11.02 3.20 1.19
CA ALA A 428 -11.55 3.89 2.37
C ALA A 428 -12.74 3.15 3.00
N TYR A 429 -13.57 2.48 2.20
CA TYR A 429 -14.63 1.60 2.70
C TYR A 429 -14.07 0.46 3.54
N TYR A 430 -13.07 -0.27 3.03
CA TYR A 430 -12.44 -1.35 3.78
C TYR A 430 -11.74 -0.82 5.03
N LEU A 431 -11.03 0.30 4.94
CA LEU A 431 -10.44 0.96 6.10
C LEU A 431 -11.51 1.28 7.16
N GLY A 432 -12.65 1.81 6.73
CA GLY A 432 -13.81 2.10 7.56
C GLY A 432 -14.39 0.87 8.25
N LEU A 433 -14.45 -0.30 7.60
CA LEU A 433 -14.91 -1.54 8.23
C LEU A 433 -14.04 -1.95 9.44
N TYR A 434 -12.73 -1.76 9.37
CA TYR A 434 -11.82 -2.05 10.49
C TYR A 434 -11.87 -0.96 11.57
N ILE A 435 -11.95 0.33 11.17
CA ILE A 435 -12.08 1.44 12.13
C ILE A 435 -13.38 1.30 12.92
N ASN A 436 -14.49 1.14 12.20
CA ASN A 436 -15.86 1.13 12.70
C ASN A 436 -16.39 -0.27 13.03
N HIS A 437 -15.48 -1.18 13.40
CA HIS A 437 -15.86 -2.52 13.83
C HIS A 437 -16.61 -2.48 15.17
N ARG A 438 -17.56 -3.40 15.39
CA ARG A 438 -18.41 -3.46 16.59
C ARG A 438 -17.64 -3.45 17.91
N ALA A 439 -16.44 -4.05 17.95
CA ALA A 439 -15.60 -4.04 19.15
C ALA A 439 -14.95 -2.66 19.42
N ASN A 440 -14.76 -1.85 18.39
CA ASN A 440 -14.17 -0.52 18.48
C ASN A 440 -15.24 0.56 18.71
N GLY A 441 -16.45 0.35 18.20
CA GLY A 441 -17.50 1.37 18.09
C GLY A 441 -17.40 2.15 16.78
N LEU A 442 -18.11 3.26 16.69
CA LEU A 442 -18.27 4.04 15.45
C LEU A 442 -17.62 5.42 15.62
N PHE A 443 -16.72 5.79 14.71
CA PHE A 443 -16.12 7.12 14.66
C PHE A 443 -16.78 7.95 13.57
N LEU A 444 -16.89 9.27 13.80
CA LEU A 444 -17.49 10.20 12.85
C LEU A 444 -16.52 11.31 12.41
N GLU A 445 -15.42 11.51 13.13
CA GLU A 445 -14.49 12.62 12.89
C GLU A 445 -13.15 12.08 12.41
N TYR A 446 -12.84 12.33 11.14
CA TYR A 446 -11.66 11.82 10.46
C TYR A 446 -10.78 12.97 9.95
N TYR A 447 -9.51 12.91 10.32
CA TYR A 447 -8.50 13.89 9.96
C TYR A 447 -7.44 13.22 9.11
N MET A 448 -7.08 13.84 8.00
CA MET A 448 -6.12 13.32 7.03
C MET A 448 -4.93 14.26 6.89
N THR A 449 -3.83 13.71 6.39
CA THR A 449 -2.66 14.45 5.94
C THR A 449 -2.48 14.24 4.44
N PHE A 450 -1.99 15.28 3.76
CA PHE A 450 -1.58 15.20 2.36
C PHE A 450 -0.19 15.81 2.17
N PRO A 451 0.51 15.46 1.08
CA PRO A 451 1.73 16.16 0.71
C PRO A 451 1.41 17.61 0.39
N ILE A 452 2.32 18.53 0.76
CA ILE A 452 2.21 19.97 0.43
C ILE A 452 2.13 20.18 -1.10
N THR A 453 2.67 19.23 -1.85
CA THR A 453 2.83 19.29 -3.30
C THR A 453 1.58 18.97 -4.11
N TYR A 454 0.53 18.42 -3.47
CA TYR A 454 -0.68 18.00 -4.18
C TYR A 454 -1.58 19.21 -4.47
N PRO A 455 -2.10 19.36 -5.71
CA PRO A 455 -3.09 20.38 -6.04
C PRO A 455 -4.37 20.26 -5.20
N LYS A 456 -5.03 21.39 -4.94
CA LYS A 456 -6.23 21.47 -4.09
C LYS A 456 -7.37 20.58 -4.60
N ASP A 457 -7.60 20.58 -5.90
CA ASP A 457 -8.61 19.77 -6.58
C ASP A 457 -8.33 18.26 -6.49
N VAL A 458 -7.05 17.86 -6.49
CA VAL A 458 -6.63 16.47 -6.27
C VAL A 458 -6.90 16.06 -4.82
N LYS A 459 -6.50 16.89 -3.85
CA LYS A 459 -6.78 16.65 -2.43
C LYS A 459 -8.29 16.55 -2.17
N GLN A 460 -9.09 17.45 -2.76
CA GLN A 460 -10.54 17.43 -2.62
C GLN A 460 -11.17 16.16 -3.20
N ARG A 461 -10.71 15.68 -4.35
CA ARG A 461 -11.16 14.41 -4.92
C ARG A 461 -10.86 13.23 -3.99
N MET A 462 -9.65 13.18 -3.42
CA MET A 462 -9.27 12.15 -2.45
C MET A 462 -10.12 12.24 -1.17
N LEU A 463 -10.34 13.44 -0.63
CA LEU A 463 -11.22 13.66 0.53
C LEU A 463 -12.66 13.22 0.26
N ASN A 464 -13.20 13.50 -0.93
CA ASN A 464 -14.55 13.07 -1.31
C ASN A 464 -14.65 11.55 -1.39
N ALA A 465 -13.69 10.89 -2.03
CA ALA A 465 -13.62 9.43 -2.12
C ALA A 465 -13.49 8.78 -0.73
N PHE A 466 -12.64 9.33 0.13
CA PHE A 466 -12.52 8.88 1.52
C PHE A 466 -13.80 9.07 2.32
N ALA A 467 -14.45 10.22 2.22
CA ALA A 467 -15.70 10.50 2.91
C ALA A 467 -16.81 9.54 2.47
N ARG A 468 -16.94 9.30 1.15
CA ARG A 468 -17.89 8.29 0.64
C ARG A 468 -17.55 6.91 1.18
N GLY A 469 -16.32 6.43 1.02
CA GLY A 469 -15.92 5.10 1.48
C GLY A 469 -16.15 4.89 2.99
N LEU A 470 -15.69 5.83 3.82
CA LEU A 470 -15.89 5.79 5.27
C LEU A 470 -17.37 5.82 5.64
N GLN A 471 -18.19 6.67 5.02
CA GLN A 471 -19.63 6.70 5.29
C GLN A 471 -20.33 5.40 4.84
N ARG A 472 -19.93 4.81 3.70
CA ARG A 472 -20.44 3.51 3.22
C ARG A 472 -20.11 2.37 4.17
N SER A 473 -19.08 2.49 5.02
CA SER A 473 -18.74 1.49 6.04
C SER A 473 -19.68 1.52 7.26
N LEU A 474 -20.40 2.62 7.47
CA LEU A 474 -21.28 2.82 8.62
C LEU A 474 -22.63 2.10 8.47
N PRO A 475 -23.29 1.71 9.57
CA PRO A 475 -24.64 1.15 9.53
C PRO A 475 -25.65 2.15 8.94
N LEU A 476 -26.54 1.68 8.06
CA LEU A 476 -27.57 2.49 7.41
C LEU A 476 -28.45 3.28 8.40
N SER A 477 -28.83 2.65 9.51
CA SER A 477 -29.68 3.28 10.53
C SER A 477 -29.00 4.41 11.30
N LEU A 478 -27.66 4.55 11.20
CA LEU A 478 -26.94 5.69 11.78
C LEU A 478 -27.16 6.97 10.96
N ILE A 479 -27.36 6.88 9.64
CA ILE A 479 -27.28 8.03 8.73
C ILE A 479 -28.25 9.17 9.10
N ASN A 480 -29.45 8.83 9.55
CA ASN A 480 -30.47 9.82 9.93
C ASN A 480 -30.42 10.27 11.41
N THR A 481 -29.42 9.85 12.18
CA THR A 481 -29.36 10.20 13.61
C THR A 481 -28.73 11.57 13.85
N PRO A 482 -29.04 12.25 14.98
CA PRO A 482 -28.38 13.50 15.35
C PRO A 482 -26.86 13.42 15.38
N SER A 483 -26.29 12.28 15.82
CA SER A 483 -24.85 12.07 15.87
C SER A 483 -24.15 12.26 14.52
N MET A 484 -24.80 11.90 13.40
CA MET A 484 -24.22 12.05 12.06
C MET A 484 -23.95 13.49 11.64
N ARG A 485 -24.45 14.50 12.35
CA ARG A 485 -24.04 15.90 12.15
C ARG A 485 -22.55 16.14 12.40
N ARG A 486 -21.91 15.25 13.17
CA ARG A 486 -20.46 15.26 13.45
C ARG A 486 -19.63 14.62 12.34
N PHE A 487 -20.25 13.93 11.37
CA PHE A 487 -19.50 13.24 10.32
C PHE A 487 -18.69 14.23 9.50
N VAL A 488 -17.36 14.11 9.55
CA VAL A 488 -16.42 14.98 8.84
C VAL A 488 -15.19 14.21 8.42
N VAL A 489 -14.72 14.48 7.20
CA VAL A 489 -13.42 14.05 6.71
C VAL A 489 -12.71 15.29 6.18
N LYS A 490 -11.59 15.69 6.80
CA LYS A 490 -10.87 16.90 6.39
C LYS A 490 -9.36 16.75 6.48
N GLU A 491 -8.66 17.54 5.68
CA GLU A 491 -7.22 17.78 5.84
C GLU A 491 -7.02 18.75 7.01
N GLU A 492 -6.15 18.40 7.96
CA GLU A 492 -5.82 19.28 9.11
C GLU A 492 -4.41 19.84 9.02
N ALA A 493 -3.47 19.04 8.55
CA ALA A 493 -2.07 19.42 8.45
C ALA A 493 -1.40 18.70 7.29
N SER A 494 -0.28 19.24 6.84
CA SER A 494 0.57 18.54 5.89
C SER A 494 1.29 17.35 6.55
N GLU A 495 1.64 16.33 5.75
CA GLU A 495 2.45 15.20 6.20
C GLU A 495 3.73 15.60 6.96
N PRO A 496 4.58 16.53 6.45
CA PRO A 496 5.79 16.92 7.16
C PRO A 496 5.51 17.73 8.44
N ALA A 497 4.46 18.57 8.47
CA ALA A 497 4.09 19.30 9.69
C ALA A 497 3.61 18.35 10.79
N ALA A 498 2.77 17.36 10.44
CA ALA A 498 2.36 16.31 11.34
C ALA A 498 3.57 15.50 11.85
N TYR A 499 4.51 15.14 10.96
CA TYR A 499 5.72 14.46 11.39
C TYR A 499 6.57 15.31 12.33
N ALA A 500 6.75 16.60 12.05
CA ALA A 500 7.49 17.53 12.91
C ALA A 500 6.87 17.62 14.31
N ALA A 501 5.53 17.74 14.40
CA ALA A 501 4.81 17.74 15.67
C ALA A 501 5.09 16.50 16.53
N CYS A 502 5.17 15.32 15.89
CA CYS A 502 5.56 14.09 16.57
C CYS A 502 7.03 14.09 16.96
N ALA A 503 7.93 14.36 16.01
CA ALA A 503 9.37 14.22 16.19
C ALA A 503 9.94 15.21 17.22
N LEU A 504 9.52 16.49 17.17
CA LEU A 504 9.96 17.51 18.13
C LEU A 504 9.58 17.12 19.57
N SER A 505 8.35 16.61 19.76
CA SER A 505 7.87 16.10 21.05
C SER A 505 8.71 14.90 21.54
N GLU A 506 8.95 13.90 20.68
CA GLU A 506 9.68 12.69 21.04
C GLU A 506 11.16 12.96 21.35
N LEU A 507 11.76 13.90 20.64
CA LEU A 507 13.14 14.35 20.84
C LEU A 507 13.28 15.30 22.04
N ARG A 508 12.17 15.73 22.65
CA ARG A 508 12.13 16.71 23.76
C ARG A 508 12.83 18.02 23.39
N ILE A 509 12.63 18.48 22.17
CA ILE A 509 13.05 19.81 21.74
C ILE A 509 11.98 20.76 22.24
N GLU A 510 12.34 21.72 23.08
CA GLU A 510 11.42 22.72 23.63
C GLU A 510 11.19 23.85 22.62
N SER A 511 10.05 24.54 22.73
CA SER A 511 9.80 25.77 21.97
C SER A 511 10.58 26.93 22.59
N THR A 512 10.97 27.90 21.78
CA THR A 512 11.68 29.12 22.24
C THR A 512 11.11 30.38 21.59
N ASP A 513 11.31 31.54 22.19
CA ASP A 513 10.81 32.81 21.63
C ASP A 513 11.36 33.12 20.24
N LYS A 514 12.62 32.77 19.98
CA LYS A 514 13.24 32.91 18.66
C LYS A 514 12.82 31.80 17.69
N GLY A 515 12.32 30.69 18.22
CA GLY A 515 12.04 29.47 17.48
C GLY A 515 13.28 28.59 17.28
N ASN A 516 13.15 27.31 17.60
CA ASN A 516 14.16 26.30 17.22
C ASN A 516 13.98 25.93 15.75
N ALA A 517 15.01 26.13 14.94
CA ALA A 517 14.95 25.83 13.52
C ALA A 517 14.97 24.32 13.26
N PHE A 518 14.06 23.87 12.41
CA PHE A 518 13.98 22.48 11.97
C PHE A 518 13.77 22.38 10.47
N ALA A 519 14.09 21.20 9.93
CA ALA A 519 13.88 20.84 8.56
C ALA A 519 13.44 19.38 8.47
N VAL A 520 12.33 19.09 7.81
CA VAL A 520 11.85 17.74 7.55
C VAL A 520 12.35 17.30 6.18
N PHE A 521 13.04 16.16 6.13
CA PHE A 521 13.38 15.46 4.90
C PHE A 521 12.54 14.18 4.84
N ASP A 522 11.36 14.26 4.23
CA ASP A 522 10.48 13.10 4.06
C ASP A 522 10.84 12.38 2.77
N PHE A 523 11.48 11.21 2.91
CA PHE A 523 11.77 10.34 1.78
C PHE A 523 10.79 9.17 1.79
N GLY A 524 9.70 9.34 1.04
CA GLY A 524 8.63 8.38 0.91
C GLY A 524 8.87 7.30 -0.15
N GLY A 525 7.80 6.55 -0.45
CA GLY A 525 7.77 5.58 -1.55
C GLY A 525 7.59 6.24 -2.91
N GLY A 526 6.77 7.31 -2.98
CA GLY A 526 6.40 7.95 -4.24
C GLY A 526 7.09 9.29 -4.54
N SER A 527 7.52 10.02 -3.52
CA SER A 527 8.11 11.37 -3.60
C SER A 527 9.09 11.60 -2.46
N SER A 528 9.86 12.68 -2.57
CA SER A 528 10.58 13.27 -1.46
C SER A 528 10.07 14.68 -1.23
N ASP A 529 9.60 14.98 -0.03
CA ASP A 529 8.99 16.27 0.32
C ASP A 529 9.83 16.94 1.41
N PHE A 530 10.08 18.24 1.25
CA PHE A 530 10.88 19.04 2.16
C PHE A 530 10.02 20.11 2.80
N ASP A 531 10.16 20.27 4.12
CA ASP A 531 9.49 21.31 4.87
C ASP A 531 10.47 21.97 5.85
N PHE A 532 10.38 23.29 5.98
CA PHE A 532 11.30 24.10 6.76
C PHE A 532 10.52 25.00 7.69
N GLY A 533 10.94 25.07 8.95
CA GLY A 533 10.18 25.80 9.95
C GLY A 533 10.95 26.18 11.21
N LEU A 534 10.24 26.92 12.06
CA LEU A 534 10.64 27.33 13.39
C LEU A 534 9.64 26.76 14.40
N TYR A 535 10.15 26.15 15.47
CA TYR A 535 9.34 25.70 16.61
C TYR A 535 9.45 26.71 17.75
N ARG A 536 8.41 27.55 17.89
CA ARG A 536 8.42 28.75 18.74
C ARG A 536 7.35 28.74 19.83
N THR A 537 7.51 29.62 20.81
CA THR A 537 6.45 29.96 21.75
C THR A 537 5.32 30.74 21.03
N PRO A 538 4.07 30.64 21.49
CA PRO A 538 2.94 31.35 20.92
C PRO A 538 3.08 32.87 21.14
N PHE A 539 2.51 33.66 20.23
CA PHE A 539 2.27 35.09 20.46
C PHE A 539 1.07 35.26 21.40
N GLU A 540 0.89 36.46 21.97
CA GLU A 540 -0.17 36.76 22.94
C GLU A 540 -1.57 36.37 22.41
N GLU A 541 -1.87 36.64 21.14
CA GLU A 541 -3.17 36.27 20.52
C GLU A 541 -3.36 34.75 20.38
N GLU A 542 -2.29 34.00 20.14
CA GLU A 542 -2.31 32.54 20.00
C GLU A 542 -2.39 31.89 21.40
N GLU A 543 -1.70 32.45 22.40
CA GLU A 543 -1.79 32.02 23.79
C GLU A 543 -3.21 32.21 24.36
N LEU A 544 -3.85 33.34 24.04
CA LEU A 544 -5.26 33.60 24.38
C LEU A 544 -6.24 32.61 23.73
N GLN A 545 -5.84 31.93 22.65
CA GLN A 545 -6.61 30.86 22.01
C GLN A 545 -6.32 29.48 22.62
N GLY A 546 -5.41 29.39 23.59
CA GLY A 546 -5.06 28.15 24.30
C GLY A 546 -3.90 27.38 23.69
N TYR A 547 -3.13 27.96 22.77
CA TYR A 547 -1.93 27.33 22.23
C TYR A 547 -0.75 27.49 23.18
N GLU A 548 0.03 26.43 23.36
CA GLU A 548 1.23 26.38 24.21
C GLU A 548 2.52 26.38 23.37
N ALA A 549 2.43 25.99 22.09
CA ALA A 549 3.56 26.01 21.17
C ALA A 549 3.09 26.14 19.71
N VAL A 550 3.97 26.67 18.86
CA VAL A 550 3.66 26.90 17.45
C VAL A 550 4.78 26.35 16.55
N ILE A 551 4.40 25.55 15.57
CA ILE A 551 5.22 25.15 14.44
C ILE A 551 4.90 26.11 13.30
N ARG A 552 5.79 27.06 13.03
CA ARG A 552 5.69 27.95 11.87
C ARG A 552 6.52 27.38 10.73
N HIS A 553 5.88 26.87 9.69
CA HIS A 553 6.56 26.46 8.46
C HIS A 553 6.51 27.59 7.42
N PHE A 554 7.55 27.74 6.60
CA PHE A 554 7.66 28.87 5.65
C PHE A 554 8.37 28.51 4.34
N GLY A 555 8.83 27.27 4.19
CA GLY A 555 9.42 26.82 2.95
C GLY A 555 9.07 25.37 2.68
N ALA A 556 8.44 25.12 1.54
CA ALA A 556 8.17 23.78 1.05
C ALA A 556 8.85 23.58 -0.29
N SER A 557 9.54 22.45 -0.45
CA SER A 557 10.14 22.04 -1.71
C SER A 557 10.06 20.51 -1.82
N GLY A 558 10.75 19.91 -2.77
CA GLY A 558 10.74 18.45 -2.93
C GLY A 558 10.99 18.00 -4.36
N ASP A 559 10.93 16.69 -4.53
CA ASP A 559 11.17 15.99 -5.78
C ASP A 559 10.11 14.89 -5.92
N MET A 560 9.10 15.15 -6.75
CA MET A 560 7.96 14.26 -6.96
C MET A 560 8.32 12.93 -7.62
N TYR A 561 9.53 12.83 -8.17
CA TYR A 561 10.03 11.63 -8.84
C TYR A 561 11.10 10.89 -8.01
N LEU A 562 11.57 11.47 -6.91
CA LEU A 562 12.47 10.81 -5.97
C LEU A 562 11.69 10.07 -4.89
N GLY A 563 11.28 8.84 -5.17
CA GLY A 563 10.64 7.94 -4.20
C GLY A 563 11.28 6.55 -4.23
N GLY A 564 11.19 5.80 -3.14
CA GLY A 564 11.73 4.43 -3.10
C GLY A 564 11.18 3.53 -4.23
N GLU A 565 9.89 3.63 -4.55
CA GLU A 565 9.26 2.87 -5.64
C GLU A 565 9.68 3.39 -7.02
N ASN A 566 9.82 4.71 -7.18
CA ASN A 566 10.33 5.29 -8.44
C ASN A 566 11.78 4.88 -8.70
N LEU A 567 12.61 4.79 -7.65
CA LEU A 567 13.98 4.28 -7.75
C LEU A 567 13.98 2.82 -8.21
N VAL A 568 13.13 1.98 -7.63
CA VAL A 568 13.01 0.57 -8.04
C VAL A 568 12.51 0.44 -9.49
N ALA A 569 11.55 1.28 -9.92
CA ALA A 569 11.11 1.33 -11.32
C ALA A 569 12.25 1.71 -12.27
N GLN A 570 13.10 2.65 -11.87
CA GLN A 570 14.30 3.03 -12.63
C GLN A 570 15.35 1.92 -12.67
N LEU A 571 15.54 1.18 -11.58
CA LEU A 571 16.40 -0.01 -11.56
C LEU A 571 15.88 -1.09 -12.52
N ALA A 572 14.56 -1.30 -12.57
CA ALA A 572 13.94 -2.25 -13.48
C ALA A 572 14.14 -1.84 -14.94
N TYR A 573 13.89 -0.58 -15.29
CA TYR A 573 14.10 -0.05 -16.64
C TYR A 573 15.56 -0.15 -17.09
N ARG A 574 16.51 0.14 -16.18
CA ARG A 574 17.95 -0.03 -16.48
C ARG A 574 18.35 -1.48 -16.67
N THR A 575 17.79 -2.39 -15.86
CA THR A 575 18.00 -3.84 -16.01
C THR A 575 17.48 -4.33 -17.36
N PHE A 576 16.31 -3.86 -17.77
CA PHE A 576 15.77 -4.09 -19.12
C PHE A 576 16.73 -3.59 -20.22
N ILE A 577 17.23 -2.35 -20.12
CA ILE A 577 18.16 -1.80 -21.12
C ILE A 577 19.46 -2.61 -21.20
N GLN A 578 20.01 -3.07 -20.07
CA GLN A 578 21.18 -3.95 -20.04
C GLN A 578 20.95 -5.27 -20.77
N ASN A 579 19.70 -5.70 -20.92
CA ASN A 579 19.28 -6.97 -21.53
C ASN A 579 18.41 -6.77 -22.77
N LEU A 580 18.61 -5.66 -23.49
CA LEU A 580 17.77 -5.26 -24.62
C LEU A 580 17.77 -6.30 -25.75
N ASP A 581 18.89 -6.98 -26.02
CA ASP A 581 18.98 -7.99 -27.07
C ASP A 581 18.18 -9.26 -26.75
N THR A 582 18.16 -9.68 -25.48
CA THR A 582 17.28 -10.74 -25.00
C THR A 582 15.81 -10.33 -25.17
N CYS A 583 15.47 -9.09 -24.84
CA CYS A 583 14.12 -8.56 -25.02
C CYS A 583 13.73 -8.44 -26.50
N ARG A 584 14.67 -8.11 -27.39
CA ARG A 584 14.46 -8.09 -28.85
C ARG A 584 14.13 -9.46 -29.40
N THR A 585 14.92 -10.47 -29.02
CA THR A 585 14.74 -11.86 -29.45
C THR A 585 13.35 -12.38 -29.11
N HIS A 586 12.87 -12.05 -27.92
CA HIS A 586 11.61 -12.55 -27.39
C HIS A 586 10.45 -11.56 -27.51
N LYS A 587 10.65 -10.39 -28.13
CA LYS A 587 9.66 -9.32 -28.29
C LYS A 587 8.99 -8.91 -26.97
N ILE A 588 9.79 -8.64 -25.94
CA ILE A 588 9.33 -8.27 -24.60
C ILE A 588 9.34 -6.76 -24.47
N SER A 589 8.19 -6.17 -24.10
CA SER A 589 8.03 -4.72 -23.87
C SER A 589 7.97 -4.37 -22.38
N PHE A 590 8.29 -3.11 -22.07
CA PHE A 590 8.33 -2.54 -20.72
C PHE A 590 7.69 -1.15 -20.67
N SER A 591 7.12 -0.79 -19.53
CA SER A 591 6.64 0.56 -19.28
C SER A 591 7.81 1.51 -18.96
N ARG A 592 7.69 2.77 -19.38
CA ARG A 592 8.71 3.79 -19.14
C ARG A 592 8.48 4.45 -17.78
N PRO A 593 9.49 4.50 -16.88
CA PRO A 593 9.46 5.43 -15.76
C PRO A 593 9.47 6.87 -16.25
N VAL A 594 8.78 7.78 -15.55
CA VAL A 594 8.57 9.18 -16.01
C VAL A 594 9.89 9.90 -16.38
N GLU A 595 10.91 9.80 -15.51
CA GLU A 595 12.23 10.44 -15.70
C GLU A 595 13.21 9.63 -16.57
N ALA A 596 12.81 8.49 -17.14
CA ALA A 596 13.72 7.65 -17.90
C ALA A 596 13.88 8.13 -19.35
N ASP A 597 15.12 8.22 -19.82
CA ASP A 597 15.44 8.54 -21.21
C ASP A 597 14.99 7.44 -22.18
N LEU A 598 14.58 7.85 -23.37
CA LEU A 598 14.38 6.95 -24.49
C LEU A 598 15.73 6.60 -25.12
N PHE A 599 15.88 5.34 -25.53
CA PHE A 599 17.06 4.86 -26.24
C PHE A 599 16.76 4.72 -27.75
N PRO A 600 17.80 4.71 -28.61
CA PRO A 600 17.61 4.46 -30.04
C PRO A 600 16.95 3.09 -30.30
N GLY A 601 15.83 3.07 -31.05
CA GLY A 601 15.08 1.84 -31.32
C GLY A 601 14.10 1.43 -30.22
N HIS A 602 13.61 2.37 -29.40
CA HIS A 602 12.68 2.11 -28.30
C HIS A 602 11.23 1.86 -28.74
N GLU A 603 10.87 2.20 -29.98
CA GLU A 603 9.49 2.33 -30.47
C GLU A 603 8.66 1.06 -30.28
N LEU A 604 9.31 -0.11 -30.27
CA LEU A 604 8.67 -1.40 -30.09
C LEU A 604 8.85 -2.02 -28.69
N PHE A 605 9.60 -1.38 -27.80
CA PHE A 605 9.97 -1.95 -26.50
C PHE A 605 9.51 -1.11 -25.32
N VAL A 606 9.12 0.14 -25.57
CA VAL A 606 8.63 1.06 -24.54
C VAL A 606 7.20 1.46 -24.88
N GLU A 607 6.23 1.02 -24.08
CA GLU A 607 4.80 1.26 -24.31
C GLU A 607 4.01 1.29 -22.99
N ALA A 608 2.79 1.83 -23.03
CA ALA A 608 1.88 1.90 -21.87
C ALA A 608 0.96 0.67 -21.75
N SER A 609 1.28 -0.44 -22.42
CA SER A 609 0.44 -1.64 -22.45
C SER A 609 0.43 -2.36 -21.10
N HIS A 610 -0.65 -3.11 -20.82
CA HIS A 610 -0.76 -3.93 -19.62
C HIS A 610 0.36 -5.00 -19.54
N VAL A 611 0.75 -5.58 -20.67
CA VAL A 611 1.89 -6.51 -20.78
C VAL A 611 3.18 -5.83 -20.32
N ALA A 612 3.44 -4.62 -20.82
CA ALA A 612 4.60 -3.83 -20.48
C ALA A 612 4.63 -3.43 -19.00
N GLN A 613 3.48 -3.05 -18.43
CA GLN A 613 3.34 -2.76 -17.00
C GLN A 613 3.59 -4.01 -16.13
N THR A 614 3.04 -5.16 -16.52
CA THR A 614 3.25 -6.43 -15.82
C THR A 614 4.73 -6.83 -15.82
N ASN A 615 5.39 -6.77 -16.99
CA ASN A 615 6.82 -7.06 -17.12
C ASN A 615 7.67 -6.12 -16.24
N THR A 616 7.37 -4.82 -16.23
CA THR A 616 8.04 -3.86 -15.35
C THR A 616 7.85 -4.24 -13.88
N SER A 617 6.63 -4.57 -13.44
CA SER A 617 6.34 -4.96 -12.05
C SER A 617 7.09 -6.24 -11.62
N LEU A 618 7.19 -7.23 -12.51
CA LEU A 618 7.95 -8.47 -12.27
C LEU A 618 9.44 -8.18 -12.06
N VAL A 619 10.04 -7.35 -12.93
CA VAL A 619 11.45 -6.96 -12.77
C VAL A 619 11.64 -6.09 -11.53
N MET A 620 10.73 -5.15 -11.25
CA MET A 620 10.75 -4.34 -10.02
C MET A 620 10.78 -5.21 -8.77
N ALA A 621 9.95 -6.25 -8.69
CA ALA A 621 9.94 -7.17 -7.56
C ALA A 621 11.30 -7.84 -7.36
N ALA A 622 11.95 -8.27 -8.44
CA ALA A 622 13.25 -8.96 -8.39
C ALA A 622 14.43 -8.03 -8.05
N VAL A 623 14.41 -6.77 -8.52
CA VAL A 623 15.51 -5.81 -8.30
C VAL A 623 15.34 -4.93 -7.05
N ARG A 624 14.16 -4.96 -6.39
CA ARG A 624 13.86 -4.19 -5.17
C ARG A 624 14.92 -4.33 -4.09
N ARG A 625 15.43 -5.55 -3.88
CA ARG A 625 16.48 -5.85 -2.89
C ARG A 625 17.74 -5.00 -3.05
N TYR A 626 18.04 -4.53 -4.26
CA TYR A 626 19.20 -3.69 -4.54
C TYR A 626 19.09 -2.29 -3.97
N TRP A 627 17.86 -1.78 -3.82
CA TRP A 627 17.57 -0.50 -3.15
C TRP A 627 17.47 -0.69 -1.63
N GLU A 628 16.71 -1.70 -1.19
CA GLU A 628 16.42 -1.92 0.24
C GLU A 628 17.66 -2.38 1.03
N SER A 629 18.52 -3.19 0.39
CA SER A 629 19.79 -3.68 0.94
C SER A 629 20.96 -3.14 0.12
N PHE A 630 21.07 -1.81 0.04
CA PHE A 630 22.19 -1.16 -0.65
C PHE A 630 23.53 -1.57 -0.02
N GLU A 631 24.46 -2.01 -0.86
CA GLU A 631 25.80 -2.44 -0.49
C GLU A 631 26.86 -1.64 -1.26
N TRP A 632 27.95 -1.31 -0.58
CA TRP A 632 29.14 -0.73 -1.19
C TRP A 632 30.38 -1.36 -0.54
N HIS A 633 31.30 -1.88 -1.34
CA HIS A 633 32.54 -2.49 -0.88
C HIS A 633 33.43 -1.43 -0.24
N VAL A 634 33.79 -1.69 1.02
CA VAL A 634 34.65 -0.83 1.82
C VAL A 634 35.97 -1.55 2.00
N ASP A 635 37.02 -1.07 1.34
CA ASP A 635 38.38 -1.56 1.59
C ASP A 635 38.91 -0.95 2.91
N THR A 636 38.88 -1.75 3.98
CA THR A 636 39.28 -1.33 5.32
C THR A 636 40.76 -0.96 5.42
N ASP A 637 41.62 -1.49 4.54
CA ASP A 637 43.07 -1.24 4.58
C ASP A 637 43.45 0.12 3.97
N ILE A 638 42.59 0.66 3.09
CA ILE A 638 42.76 2.00 2.49
C ILE A 638 42.24 3.08 3.44
N LEU A 639 41.10 2.84 4.08
CA LEU A 639 40.46 3.83 4.97
C LEU A 639 41.22 4.02 6.29
N THR A 640 41.77 2.95 6.87
CA THR A 640 42.57 3.00 8.12
C THR A 640 43.92 3.70 7.94
N LYS A 641 44.54 3.64 6.75
CA LYS A 641 45.78 4.37 6.46
C LYS A 641 45.60 5.88 6.34
N SER A 642 44.38 6.35 6.08
CA SER A 642 44.04 7.78 5.99
C SER A 642 43.64 8.43 7.32
N SER A 643 43.38 7.63 8.37
CA SER A 643 42.73 8.07 9.62
C SER A 643 43.62 8.08 10.87
N ALA A 644 44.94 7.91 10.75
CA ALA A 644 45.88 7.66 11.86
C ALA A 644 46.08 8.78 12.93
N ASN A 645 45.12 9.69 13.14
CA ASN A 645 45.15 10.68 14.22
C ASN A 645 43.73 10.94 14.77
N SER A 646 43.24 10.08 15.68
CA SER A 646 42.42 10.45 16.86
C SER A 646 41.91 9.20 17.59
N ASP A 647 42.01 9.18 18.93
CA ASP A 647 41.55 8.09 19.83
C ASP A 647 40.03 7.80 19.84
N ASN A 648 39.24 8.44 18.96
CA ASN A 648 37.78 8.25 18.85
C ASN A 648 37.36 7.13 17.87
N ASP A 649 38.31 6.41 17.25
CA ASP A 649 38.05 5.53 16.09
C ASP A 649 37.39 4.16 16.41
N ARG A 650 37.07 3.87 17.67
CA ARG A 650 36.57 2.54 18.09
C ARG A 650 35.07 2.28 17.87
N CYS A 651 34.30 3.20 17.28
CA CYS A 651 32.84 2.99 17.10
C CYS A 651 32.25 3.69 15.86
N ARG A 652 32.90 3.58 14.68
CA ARG A 652 32.33 4.07 13.42
C ARG A 652 31.26 3.11 12.89
N ARG A 653 30.09 3.61 12.49
CA ARG A 653 29.02 2.77 11.91
C ARG A 653 29.37 2.37 10.49
N HIS A 654 28.84 1.24 10.03
CA HIS A 654 29.04 0.77 8.66
C HIS A 654 28.65 1.84 7.59
N THR A 655 27.55 2.57 7.81
CA THR A 655 27.12 3.68 6.94
C THR A 655 28.15 4.80 6.84
N ASP A 656 28.93 5.02 7.89
CA ASP A 656 29.94 6.07 7.92
C ASP A 656 31.14 5.67 7.03
N LEU A 657 31.48 4.38 7.00
CA LEU A 657 32.52 3.82 6.12
C LEU A 657 32.11 3.84 4.64
N ILE A 658 30.85 3.50 4.35
CA ILE A 658 30.29 3.66 2.99
C ILE A 658 30.37 5.13 2.56
N GLY A 659 30.03 6.06 3.45
CA GLY A 659 30.12 7.50 3.16
C GLY A 659 31.52 7.96 2.77
N ASP A 660 32.56 7.46 3.46
CA ASP A 660 33.96 7.73 3.10
C ASP A 660 34.32 7.19 1.71
N ALA A 661 33.96 5.93 1.45
CA ALA A 661 34.24 5.28 0.17
C ALA A 661 33.56 6.00 -1.00
N LEU A 662 32.30 6.41 -0.82
CA LEU A 662 31.57 7.23 -1.80
C LEU A 662 32.26 8.58 -2.01
N SER A 663 32.71 9.23 -0.94
CA SER A 663 33.42 10.52 -1.03
C SER A 663 34.68 10.43 -1.91
N MET A 664 35.42 9.32 -1.81
CA MET A 664 36.62 9.07 -2.62
C MET A 664 36.29 8.70 -4.08
N ALA A 665 35.18 8.01 -4.30
CA ALA A 665 34.77 7.54 -5.62
C ALA A 665 34.12 8.64 -6.49
N LEU A 666 33.65 9.73 -5.87
CA LEU A 666 32.98 10.83 -6.55
C LEU A 666 33.95 11.69 -7.37
N THR A 667 33.57 11.98 -8.61
CA THR A 667 34.41 12.66 -9.61
C THR A 667 33.89 14.01 -10.06
N SER A 668 32.59 14.28 -9.88
CA SER A 668 31.94 15.52 -10.28
C SER A 668 30.91 15.99 -9.24
N GLU A 669 30.53 17.25 -9.31
CA GLU A 669 29.43 17.84 -8.52
C GLU A 669 28.05 17.23 -8.85
N ASN A 670 27.93 16.51 -9.97
CA ASN A 670 26.70 15.83 -10.39
C ASN A 670 26.56 14.42 -9.79
N PHE A 671 27.40 14.09 -8.80
CA PHE A 671 27.49 12.78 -8.17
C PHE A 671 27.93 11.66 -9.13
N ASP A 672 28.74 11.99 -10.14
CA ASP A 672 29.29 10.98 -11.05
C ASP A 672 30.40 10.19 -10.35
N ILE A 673 30.33 8.87 -10.42
CA ILE A 673 31.31 7.95 -9.83
C ILE A 673 32.40 7.62 -10.85
N ASP A 674 33.65 7.49 -10.40
CA ASP A 674 34.77 7.04 -11.23
C ASP A 674 34.40 5.71 -11.91
N PRO A 675 34.44 5.61 -13.25
CA PRO A 675 34.12 4.36 -13.94
C PRO A 675 34.95 3.15 -13.48
N ASN A 676 36.14 3.39 -12.90
CA ASN A 676 37.01 2.35 -12.34
C ASN A 676 36.69 2.01 -10.89
N ALA A 677 35.93 2.83 -10.18
CA ALA A 677 35.49 2.51 -8.82
C ALA A 677 34.51 1.35 -8.88
N GLN A 678 34.76 0.34 -8.05
CA GLN A 678 33.89 -0.82 -7.94
C GLN A 678 33.08 -0.73 -6.66
N SER A 679 31.76 -0.67 -6.80
CA SER A 679 30.85 -0.72 -5.66
C SER A 679 30.75 -2.12 -5.04
N LEU A 680 31.07 -3.17 -5.80
CA LEU A 680 31.09 -4.56 -5.34
C LEU A 680 32.34 -5.27 -5.87
N PRO A 681 32.81 -6.33 -5.18
CA PRO A 681 33.88 -7.18 -5.67
C PRO A 681 33.58 -7.77 -7.07
N PRO A 682 34.61 -8.10 -7.88
CA PRO A 682 34.42 -8.60 -9.25
C PRO A 682 33.49 -9.82 -9.37
N ASP A 683 33.55 -10.73 -8.41
CA ASP A 683 32.74 -11.96 -8.33
C ASP A 683 31.25 -11.69 -8.03
N LYS A 684 30.92 -10.50 -7.50
CA LYS A 684 29.55 -10.07 -7.18
C LYS A 684 29.04 -8.96 -8.09
N ARG A 685 29.81 -8.57 -9.11
CA ARG A 685 29.47 -7.47 -10.01
C ARG A 685 28.32 -7.83 -10.94
N ILE A 686 28.43 -8.97 -11.61
CA ILE A 686 27.41 -9.47 -12.55
C ILE A 686 26.58 -10.51 -11.84
N GLU A 687 25.27 -10.30 -11.82
CA GLU A 687 24.31 -11.24 -11.25
C GLU A 687 23.35 -11.73 -12.35
N GLU A 688 23.11 -13.03 -12.38
CA GLU A 688 22.13 -13.65 -13.28
C GLU A 688 20.77 -13.73 -12.61
N LEU A 689 19.74 -13.29 -13.32
CA LEU A 689 18.37 -13.28 -12.85
C LEU A 689 17.47 -13.94 -13.89
N GLU A 690 16.97 -15.14 -13.56
CA GLU A 690 15.99 -15.85 -14.38
C GLU A 690 14.57 -15.35 -14.07
N LEU A 691 13.82 -14.97 -15.12
CA LEU A 691 12.49 -14.38 -15.02
C LEU A 691 11.55 -14.99 -16.07
N GLU A 692 10.28 -15.17 -15.71
CA GLU A 692 9.21 -15.50 -16.67
C GLU A 692 8.44 -14.22 -17.02
N LEU A 693 8.63 -13.71 -18.23
CA LEU A 693 8.03 -12.48 -18.73
C LEU A 693 7.00 -12.76 -19.82
N LEU A 694 6.25 -11.73 -20.21
CA LEU A 694 5.27 -11.77 -21.29
C LEU A 694 5.86 -11.18 -22.57
N ASN A 695 5.71 -11.90 -23.69
CA ASN A 695 5.92 -11.33 -25.01
C ASN A 695 4.69 -10.52 -25.46
N ARG A 696 4.78 -9.89 -26.63
CA ARG A 696 3.67 -9.13 -27.25
C ARG A 696 2.39 -9.93 -27.50
N ASP A 697 2.52 -11.23 -27.71
CA ASP A 697 1.40 -12.15 -27.94
C ASP A 697 0.78 -12.64 -26.62
N ARG A 698 1.22 -12.08 -25.47
CA ARG A 698 0.84 -12.47 -24.10
C ARG A 698 1.27 -13.89 -23.74
N GLU A 699 2.26 -14.43 -24.44
CA GLU A 699 2.84 -15.74 -24.15
C GLU A 699 3.98 -15.60 -23.13
N LYS A 700 4.12 -16.63 -22.31
CA LYS A 700 5.17 -16.73 -21.30
C LYS A 700 6.50 -17.07 -21.94
N VAL A 701 7.52 -16.32 -21.57
CA VAL A 701 8.89 -16.53 -22.02
C VAL A 701 9.84 -16.45 -20.83
N THR A 702 10.58 -17.52 -20.59
CA THR A 702 11.67 -17.54 -19.61
C THR A 702 12.91 -16.88 -20.22
N VAL A 703 13.44 -15.87 -19.52
CA VAL A 703 14.65 -15.14 -19.92
C VAL A 703 15.62 -15.06 -18.76
N THR A 704 16.92 -15.09 -19.08
CA THR A 704 17.99 -14.85 -18.10
C THR A 704 18.55 -13.45 -18.34
N PHE A 705 18.38 -12.56 -17.36
CA PHE A 705 18.94 -11.22 -17.37
C PHE A 705 20.31 -11.20 -16.67
N GLN A 706 21.27 -10.56 -17.31
CA GLN A 706 22.58 -10.24 -16.77
C GLN A 706 22.54 -8.83 -16.18
N ILE A 707 22.83 -8.68 -14.89
CA ILE A 707 22.69 -7.42 -14.17
C ILE A 707 24.05 -6.92 -13.71
N ASP A 708 24.49 -5.76 -14.22
CA ASP A 708 25.68 -5.08 -13.70
C ASP A 708 25.31 -4.26 -12.46
N ARG A 709 25.51 -4.85 -11.28
CA ARG A 709 25.20 -4.26 -9.97
C ARG A 709 25.96 -2.96 -9.72
N ASN A 710 27.17 -2.80 -10.28
CA ASN A 710 27.92 -1.55 -10.14
C ASN A 710 27.22 -0.39 -10.84
N GLN A 711 26.69 -0.60 -12.06
CA GLN A 711 25.96 0.45 -12.78
C GLN A 711 24.68 0.85 -12.05
N LEU A 712 23.97 -0.11 -11.46
CA LEU A 712 22.77 0.16 -10.65
C LEU A 712 23.13 0.97 -9.39
N ASN A 713 24.19 0.59 -8.69
CA ASN A 713 24.67 1.33 -7.50
C ASN A 713 25.12 2.76 -7.86
N HIS A 714 25.85 2.95 -8.97
CA HIS A 714 26.27 4.27 -9.42
C HIS A 714 25.07 5.16 -9.73
N TYR A 715 24.03 4.61 -10.36
CA TYR A 715 22.78 5.34 -10.59
C TYR A 715 22.10 5.75 -9.27
N LEU A 716 21.99 4.84 -8.30
CA LEU A 716 21.39 5.13 -7.00
C LEU A 716 22.14 6.24 -6.26
N VAL A 717 23.48 6.16 -6.21
CA VAL A 717 24.32 7.20 -5.60
C VAL A 717 24.08 8.55 -6.26
N ARG A 718 24.06 8.58 -7.60
CA ARG A 718 23.82 9.80 -8.36
C ARG A 718 22.45 10.41 -8.07
N ARG A 719 21.39 9.61 -8.15
CA ARG A 719 20.00 10.08 -8.03
C ARG A 719 19.67 10.51 -6.60
N VAL A 720 20.05 9.72 -5.60
CA VAL A 720 19.80 10.02 -4.17
C VAL A 720 20.68 11.17 -3.70
N GLY A 721 21.95 11.19 -4.11
CA GLY A 721 22.89 12.27 -3.78
C GLY A 721 22.39 13.64 -4.26
N LYS A 722 21.93 13.73 -5.52
CA LYS A 722 21.29 14.94 -6.04
C LYS A 722 20.06 15.36 -5.23
N GLY A 723 19.24 14.41 -4.80
CA GLY A 723 18.07 14.67 -3.95
C GLY A 723 18.44 15.33 -2.62
N ILE A 724 19.45 14.80 -1.94
CA ILE A 724 19.93 15.35 -0.66
C ILE A 724 20.60 16.73 -0.88
N LEU A 725 21.36 16.91 -1.96
CA LEU A 725 21.92 18.22 -2.30
C LEU A 725 20.81 19.26 -2.53
N ARG A 726 19.75 18.90 -3.26
CA ARG A 726 18.57 19.76 -3.47
C ARG A 726 17.89 20.14 -2.16
N PHE A 727 17.80 19.22 -1.20
CA PHE A 727 17.29 19.52 0.13
C PHE A 727 18.09 20.63 0.82
N PHE A 728 19.43 20.55 0.82
CA PHE A 728 20.26 21.60 1.44
C PHE A 728 20.19 22.94 0.72
N ILE A 729 20.08 22.94 -0.61
CA ILE A 729 19.88 24.17 -1.40
C ILE A 729 18.53 24.81 -1.05
N ALA A 730 17.46 24.01 -1.00
CA ALA A 730 16.12 24.48 -0.65
C ALA A 730 16.04 24.96 0.81
N LEU A 731 16.70 24.26 1.73
CA LEU A 731 16.80 24.62 3.14
C LEU A 731 17.37 26.03 3.29
N LYS A 732 18.52 26.29 2.66
CA LYS A 732 19.11 27.62 2.68
C LYS A 732 18.17 28.67 2.07
N GLY A 733 17.63 28.39 0.89
CA GLY A 733 16.75 29.33 0.21
C GLY A 733 15.54 29.74 1.07
N ALA A 734 14.93 28.78 1.78
CA ALA A 734 13.80 29.04 2.67
C ALA A 734 14.15 29.96 3.84
N PHE A 735 15.32 29.76 4.48
CA PHE A 735 15.77 30.63 5.58
C PHE A 735 16.22 32.01 5.08
N GLU A 736 16.84 32.11 3.90
CA GLU A 736 17.19 33.39 3.28
C GLU A 736 15.95 34.21 2.90
N GLU A 737 14.87 33.57 2.43
CA GLU A 737 13.62 34.25 2.04
C GLU A 737 12.94 34.96 3.21
N ILE A 738 13.01 34.37 4.42
CA ILE A 738 12.45 34.99 5.63
C ILE A 738 13.49 35.82 6.40
N ASN A 739 14.71 35.99 5.86
CA ASN A 739 15.82 36.71 6.49
C ASN A 739 16.15 36.18 7.89
N GLU A 740 16.12 34.86 8.06
CA GLU A 740 16.50 34.15 9.28
C GLU A 740 17.82 33.39 9.07
N HIS A 741 18.69 33.41 10.09
CA HIS A 741 20.02 32.81 10.03
C HIS A 741 20.30 32.00 11.30
N PRO A 742 19.67 30.81 11.45
CA PRO A 742 19.82 30.02 12.66
C PRO A 742 21.25 29.48 12.80
N GLU A 743 21.77 29.48 14.03
CA GLU A 743 23.06 28.85 14.35
C GLU A 743 23.00 27.32 14.22
N GLU A 744 21.82 26.74 14.47
CA GLU A 744 21.57 25.31 14.50
C GLU A 744 20.24 24.96 13.84
N VAL A 745 20.23 23.87 13.06
CA VAL A 745 19.02 23.33 12.42
C VAL A 745 18.89 21.84 12.72
N HIS A 746 17.73 21.45 13.26
CA HIS A 746 17.36 20.06 13.50
C HIS A 746 16.81 19.44 12.22
N ILE A 747 17.55 18.54 11.57
CA ILE A 747 17.10 17.80 10.38
C ILE A 747 16.37 16.54 10.84
N LEU A 748 15.06 16.49 10.63
CA LEU A 748 14.17 15.40 10.96
C LEU A 748 13.97 14.50 9.73
N GLN A 749 14.59 13.32 9.73
CA GLN A 749 14.42 12.37 8.62
C GLN A 749 13.09 11.62 8.78
N ALA A 750 12.18 11.81 7.82
CA ALA A 750 10.88 11.16 7.75
C ALA A 750 10.83 10.17 6.57
N GLY A 751 9.82 9.30 6.57
CA GLY A 751 9.63 8.31 5.51
C GLY A 751 10.56 7.09 5.59
N ASN A 752 10.10 5.95 5.07
CA ASN A 752 10.80 4.68 5.19
C ASN A 752 12.09 4.63 4.36
N SER A 753 12.18 5.37 3.24
CA SER A 753 13.37 5.39 2.39
C SER A 753 14.58 6.01 3.09
N CYS A 754 14.36 6.87 4.10
CA CYS A 754 15.42 7.39 4.95
C CYS A 754 16.16 6.31 5.75
N ARG A 755 15.59 5.10 5.90
CA ARG A 755 16.28 3.98 6.57
C ARG A 755 17.35 3.32 5.70
N SER A 756 17.39 3.62 4.39
CA SER A 756 18.38 3.07 3.46
C SER A 756 19.81 3.39 3.90
N HIS A 757 20.70 2.39 3.81
CA HIS A 757 22.12 2.57 4.07
C HIS A 757 22.75 3.65 3.18
N LEU A 758 22.29 3.77 1.93
CA LEU A 758 22.77 4.80 1.01
C LEU A 758 22.41 6.21 1.50
N VAL A 759 21.17 6.43 1.91
CA VAL A 759 20.71 7.75 2.39
C VAL A 759 21.51 8.14 3.63
N GLN A 760 21.68 7.21 4.57
CA GLN A 760 22.45 7.43 5.79
C GLN A 760 23.94 7.69 5.50
N ALA A 761 24.52 6.97 4.53
CA ALA A 761 25.90 7.18 4.11
C ALA A 761 26.10 8.57 3.46
N LEU A 762 25.18 8.98 2.59
CA LEU A 762 25.25 10.27 1.90
C LEU A 762 25.03 11.45 2.85
N PHE A 763 24.08 11.38 3.79
CA PHE A 763 23.94 12.41 4.84
C PHE A 763 25.20 12.49 5.70
N THR A 764 25.77 11.35 6.07
CA THR A 764 27.02 11.32 6.85
C THR A 764 28.16 11.94 6.07
N MET A 765 28.32 11.58 4.78
CA MET A 765 29.32 12.13 3.88
C MET A 765 29.22 13.66 3.78
N LEU A 766 27.99 14.20 3.68
CA LEU A 766 27.73 15.63 3.55
C LEU A 766 27.88 16.42 4.87
N LEU A 767 28.04 15.75 6.02
CA LEU A 767 28.02 16.37 7.36
C LEU A 767 29.26 16.07 8.21
N GLN A 768 30.33 15.49 7.66
CA GLN A 768 31.48 15.07 8.47
C GLN A 768 32.21 16.24 9.16
N LYS A 769 32.49 16.09 10.46
CA LYS A 769 33.17 17.09 11.31
C LYS A 769 34.59 17.45 10.84
N LYS A 770 35.31 16.53 10.18
CA LYS A 770 36.63 16.80 9.57
C LYS A 770 36.55 17.87 8.48
N MET A 771 35.37 18.16 7.94
CA MET A 771 35.13 19.14 6.88
C MET A 771 35.10 20.60 7.37
N HIS A 772 35.10 20.86 8.68
CA HIS A 772 35.19 22.23 9.23
C HIS A 772 36.62 22.74 9.37
N GLY A 773 37.61 21.84 9.29
CA GLY A 773 39.04 22.15 9.39
C GLY A 773 39.87 21.41 8.34
N TRP A 774 39.25 20.93 7.26
CA TRP A 774 39.98 20.27 6.19
C TRP A 774 40.69 21.33 5.34
N GLU A 775 41.94 21.60 5.68
CA GLU A 775 42.90 22.03 4.67
C GLU A 775 43.27 20.81 3.82
N PRO A 776 43.44 20.97 2.48
CA PRO A 776 43.87 19.87 1.65
C PRO A 776 45.15 19.26 2.23
N PRO A 777 45.26 17.92 2.34
CA PRO A 777 46.49 17.30 2.76
C PRO A 777 47.63 17.83 1.87
N PRO A 778 48.81 18.13 2.43
CA PRO A 778 49.95 18.66 1.66
C PRO A 778 50.45 17.74 0.53
N ASN A 779 49.79 16.59 0.31
CA ASN A 779 50.16 15.54 -0.64
C ASN A 779 49.15 15.28 -1.78
N GLY A 780 48.25 16.23 -2.11
CA GLY A 780 47.53 16.19 -3.39
C GLY A 780 46.41 15.14 -3.54
N VAL A 781 45.69 14.81 -2.47
CA VAL A 781 44.46 14.00 -2.57
C VAL A 781 43.35 14.84 -3.23
N ARG A 782 42.63 14.24 -4.20
CA ARG A 782 41.55 14.88 -4.96
C ARG A 782 40.47 15.42 -4.02
N LYS A 783 40.12 16.71 -4.17
CA LYS A 783 38.99 17.33 -3.47
C LYS A 783 37.67 16.72 -3.95
N ASN A 784 36.74 16.46 -3.03
CA ASN A 784 35.40 16.02 -3.40
C ASN A 784 34.61 17.23 -3.96
N PRO A 785 34.24 17.24 -5.25
CA PRO A 785 33.60 18.39 -5.89
C PRO A 785 32.18 18.66 -5.37
N VAL A 786 31.46 17.63 -4.88
CA VAL A 786 30.14 17.80 -4.26
C VAL A 786 30.28 18.61 -2.96
N LEU A 787 31.31 18.32 -2.16
CA LEU A 787 31.53 19.01 -0.89
C LEU A 787 31.90 20.47 -1.09
N GLU A 788 32.76 20.77 -2.07
CA GLU A 788 33.09 22.17 -2.41
C GLU A 788 31.83 22.95 -2.80
N ARG A 789 30.96 22.33 -3.60
CA ARG A 789 29.70 22.94 -4.01
C ARG A 789 28.77 23.21 -2.83
N VAL A 790 28.62 22.25 -1.93
CA VAL A 790 27.81 22.43 -0.70
C VAL A 790 28.36 23.57 0.13
N GLN A 791 29.68 23.64 0.35
CA GLN A 791 30.30 24.75 1.11
C GLN A 791 30.06 26.12 0.46
N GLN A 792 30.11 26.21 -0.87
CA GLN A 792 29.83 27.47 -1.59
C GLN A 792 28.37 27.88 -1.50
N HIS A 793 27.46 26.90 -1.57
CA HIS A 793 26.03 27.17 -1.71
C HIS A 793 25.29 27.11 -0.39
N VAL A 794 25.85 26.57 0.69
CA VAL A 794 25.20 26.34 1.99
C VAL A 794 26.18 26.82 3.07
N PRO A 795 26.14 28.12 3.47
CA PRO A 795 27.03 28.65 4.50
C PRO A 795 26.75 27.93 5.82
N PHE A 796 27.80 27.77 6.62
CA PHE A 796 27.81 26.79 7.70
C PHE A 796 26.82 27.11 8.82
N MET A 797 25.78 26.27 8.93
CA MET A 797 24.93 26.11 10.11
C MET A 797 25.30 24.80 10.82
N ARG A 798 25.11 24.72 12.14
CA ARG A 798 25.23 23.44 12.86
C ARG A 798 24.02 22.57 12.54
N TYR A 799 24.20 21.52 11.76
CA TYR A 799 23.12 20.56 11.47
C TYR A 799 23.10 19.40 12.46
N VAL A 800 21.95 19.15 13.08
CA VAL A 800 21.71 17.97 13.93
C VAL A 800 20.74 17.04 13.21
N VAL A 801 21.25 15.92 12.69
CA VAL A 801 20.41 14.94 11.98
C VAL A 801 19.81 13.93 12.95
N HIS A 802 18.49 13.90 12.99
CA HIS A 802 17.70 12.93 13.72
C HIS A 802 17.25 11.84 12.75
N ARG A 803 17.80 10.63 12.92
CA ARG A 803 17.45 9.46 12.12
C ARG A 803 16.00 9.04 12.37
N PRO A 804 15.34 8.38 11.39
CA PRO A 804 13.97 7.95 11.58
C PRO A 804 13.87 6.95 12.75
N PRO A 805 12.87 7.07 13.64
CA PRO A 805 12.76 6.18 14.77
C PRO A 805 12.41 4.75 14.32
N VAL A 806 13.06 3.76 14.94
CA VAL A 806 12.93 2.33 14.59
C VAL A 806 11.69 1.65 15.17
N GLY A 807 10.91 2.37 15.99
CA GLY A 807 9.82 1.80 16.79
C GLY A 807 10.32 1.01 18.00
N ASP A 808 9.41 0.41 18.76
CA ASP A 808 9.72 -0.43 19.92
C ASP A 808 8.86 -1.69 19.90
N VAL A 809 9.48 -2.86 19.94
CA VAL A 809 8.78 -4.16 19.91
C VAL A 809 7.97 -4.38 21.20
N ASN A 810 8.39 -3.78 22.31
CA ASN A 810 7.69 -3.84 23.60
C ASN A 810 6.64 -2.74 23.75
N ASN A 811 6.71 -1.69 22.92
CA ASN A 811 5.69 -0.66 22.81
C ASN A 811 5.40 -0.38 21.32
N PRO A 812 4.53 -1.18 20.68
CA PRO A 812 4.26 -1.04 19.25
C PRO A 812 3.64 0.30 18.82
N TYR A 813 3.16 1.10 19.78
CA TYR A 813 2.65 2.45 19.53
C TYR A 813 3.75 3.52 19.56
N LYS A 814 4.99 3.16 19.90
CA LYS A 814 6.10 4.10 19.80
C LYS A 814 6.25 4.57 18.35
N PRO A 815 6.35 5.89 18.10
CA PRO A 815 6.43 6.42 16.75
C PRO A 815 7.56 5.80 15.92
N THR A 816 7.26 5.57 14.65
CA THR A 816 8.21 5.22 13.58
C THR A 816 8.21 6.36 12.55
N ALA A 817 9.09 6.27 11.55
CA ALA A 817 9.11 7.19 10.40
C ALA A 817 7.75 7.35 9.69
N LYS A 818 6.85 6.36 9.82
CA LYS A 818 5.51 6.37 9.23
C LYS A 818 4.42 6.62 10.27
N THR A 819 4.40 5.85 11.35
CA THR A 819 3.37 6.02 12.38
C THR A 819 3.44 7.38 13.08
N GLY A 820 4.60 8.03 13.07
CA GLY A 820 4.77 9.39 13.57
C GLY A 820 3.93 10.45 12.84
N VAL A 821 3.59 10.26 11.57
CA VAL A 821 2.72 11.19 10.83
C VAL A 821 1.30 11.15 11.41
N ALA A 822 0.67 9.98 11.50
CA ALA A 822 -0.68 9.85 12.06
C ALA A 822 -0.73 10.22 13.56
N ILE A 823 0.28 9.86 14.35
CA ILE A 823 0.38 10.24 15.77
C ILE A 823 0.56 11.75 15.93
N GLY A 824 1.39 12.35 15.07
CA GLY A 824 1.64 13.78 15.06
C GLY A 824 0.46 14.59 14.57
N LEU A 825 -0.32 14.07 13.62
CA LEU A 825 -1.58 14.68 13.18
C LEU A 825 -2.55 14.82 14.35
N LEU A 826 -2.67 13.78 15.19
CA LEU A 826 -3.48 13.87 16.40
C LEU A 826 -3.00 14.97 17.36
N LYS A 827 -1.77 15.48 17.27
CA LYS A 827 -1.31 16.62 18.11
C LYS A 827 -1.69 17.98 17.52
N LEU A 828 -2.21 18.03 16.30
CA LEU A 828 -2.52 19.25 15.55
C LEU A 828 -4.02 19.45 15.30
N ILE A 829 -4.85 18.49 15.69
CA ILE A 829 -6.31 18.58 15.54
C ILE A 829 -6.93 19.60 16.50
N PRO A 830 -8.16 20.07 16.23
CA PRO A 830 -8.84 21.02 17.09
C PRO A 830 -8.95 20.51 18.54
N GLY A 831 -8.61 21.38 19.49
CA GLY A 831 -8.59 21.08 20.93
C GLY A 831 -7.21 20.70 21.48
N GLU A 832 -6.19 20.55 20.64
CA GLU A 832 -4.81 20.31 21.05
C GLU A 832 -4.02 21.64 21.20
N PRO A 833 -3.04 21.70 22.11
CA PRO A 833 -2.32 22.94 22.42
C PRO A 833 -1.19 23.29 21.43
N LEU A 834 -0.96 22.45 20.41
CA LEU A 834 0.08 22.67 19.42
C LEU A 834 -0.53 23.17 18.11
N LEU A 835 -0.15 24.38 17.71
CA LEU A 835 -0.57 24.97 16.45
C LEU A 835 0.48 24.72 15.36
N ALA A 836 0.06 24.37 14.16
CA ALA A 836 0.88 24.45 12.96
C ALA A 836 0.37 25.58 12.07
N THR A 837 1.25 26.50 11.67
CA THR A 837 0.93 27.63 10.77
C THR A 837 1.88 27.65 9.59
N GLY A 838 1.37 27.92 8.39
CA GLY A 838 2.22 27.95 7.21
C GLY A 838 1.79 28.89 6.09
N PRO A 839 2.55 28.91 4.97
CA PRO A 839 2.30 29.83 3.87
C PRO A 839 0.95 29.61 3.17
N THR A 840 0.32 28.45 3.36
CA THR A 840 -1.03 28.15 2.86
C THR A 840 -2.13 28.92 3.57
N ASP A 841 -1.88 29.39 4.81
CA ASP A 841 -2.84 30.21 5.56
C ASP A 841 -2.85 31.67 5.07
N GLU A 842 -1.84 32.07 4.27
CA GLU A 842 -1.66 33.44 3.77
C GLU A 842 -2.01 33.61 2.28
N ASN A 843 -2.09 32.54 1.49
CA ASN A 843 -2.59 32.63 0.11
C ASN A 843 -4.13 32.71 0.14
N SER A 844 -4.69 33.85 -0.24
CA SER A 844 -6.14 34.17 -0.22
C SER A 844 -7.07 33.22 -0.99
N SER A 845 -6.54 32.20 -1.69
CA SER A 845 -7.28 31.18 -2.45
C SER A 845 -7.16 29.74 -1.91
N GLY A 846 -6.28 29.48 -0.92
CA GLY A 846 -6.04 28.14 -0.35
C GLY A 846 -5.43 27.13 -1.34
N GLU A 847 -4.70 27.62 -2.35
CA GLU A 847 -3.95 26.80 -3.33
C GLU A 847 -2.59 26.39 -2.78
N ALA A 848 -2.08 25.22 -3.18
CA ALA A 848 -0.72 24.79 -2.85
C ALA A 848 0.32 25.79 -3.41
N PRO A 849 1.52 25.95 -2.84
CA PRO A 849 2.51 26.92 -3.33
C PRO A 849 2.98 26.64 -4.77
N PHE A 850 3.33 27.69 -5.53
CA PHE A 850 3.83 27.55 -6.90
C PHE A 850 5.10 26.68 -6.96
N ARG A 851 5.16 25.69 -7.86
CA ARG A 851 6.17 24.60 -7.80
C ARG A 851 7.30 24.73 -8.82
N LEU A 852 7.19 25.67 -9.74
CA LEU A 852 8.09 25.75 -10.89
C LEU A 852 9.05 26.92 -10.77
N PHE A 853 10.25 26.70 -11.31
CA PHE A 853 11.06 27.78 -11.83
C PHE A 853 10.66 27.97 -13.28
N VAL A 854 10.23 29.17 -13.67
CA VAL A 854 9.82 29.47 -15.05
C VAL A 854 10.54 30.70 -15.55
N GLY A 855 11.07 30.63 -16.77
CA GLY A 855 11.86 31.70 -17.34
C GLY A 855 12.25 31.43 -18.78
N GLY A 856 13.43 31.91 -19.16
CA GLY A 856 13.98 31.73 -20.49
C GLY A 856 15.48 31.49 -20.48
N ILE A 857 16.01 31.08 -21.62
CA ILE A 857 17.46 30.88 -21.80
C ILE A 857 18.11 32.21 -22.17
N ARG A 858 19.13 32.62 -21.41
CA ARG A 858 20.03 33.74 -21.72
C ARG A 858 21.46 33.25 -21.75
N LYS A 859 22.18 33.50 -22.85
CA LYS A 859 23.59 33.10 -23.02
C LYS A 859 23.84 31.66 -22.53
N THR A 860 23.08 30.71 -23.09
CA THR A 860 23.05 29.27 -22.77
C THR A 860 22.52 28.85 -21.40
N ASN A 861 22.33 29.76 -20.44
CA ASN A 861 21.86 29.41 -19.10
C ASN A 861 20.38 29.73 -18.90
N PHE A 862 19.71 28.91 -18.11
CA PHE A 862 18.36 29.15 -17.64
C PHE A 862 18.36 30.29 -16.62
N VAL A 863 17.49 31.27 -16.84
CA VAL A 863 17.28 32.39 -15.92
C VAL A 863 15.84 32.33 -15.40
N PRO A 864 15.63 31.95 -14.13
CA PRO A 864 14.29 31.91 -13.54
C PRO A 864 13.73 33.31 -13.34
N ILE A 865 12.48 33.53 -13.77
CA ILE A 865 11.71 34.77 -13.55
C ILE A 865 10.64 34.53 -12.48
N LEU A 866 9.91 33.42 -12.60
CA LEU A 866 9.14 32.84 -11.51
C LEU A 866 10.02 31.78 -10.83
N LYS A 867 9.97 31.76 -9.50
CA LYS A 867 10.63 30.78 -8.62
C LYS A 867 9.57 29.99 -7.86
N GLN A 868 9.96 28.86 -7.25
CA GLN A 868 9.11 28.18 -6.28
C GLN A 868 8.59 29.17 -5.23
N ASN A 869 7.34 29.00 -4.79
CA ASN A 869 6.63 29.89 -3.87
C ASN A 869 6.42 31.33 -4.37
N SER A 870 6.60 31.60 -5.68
CA SER A 870 6.21 32.92 -6.23
C SER A 870 4.72 33.19 -5.99
N PRO A 871 4.35 34.44 -5.67
CA PRO A 871 2.96 34.81 -5.42
C PRO A 871 2.10 34.57 -6.65
N TYR A 872 0.85 34.18 -6.40
CA TYR A 872 -0.14 34.02 -7.45
C TYR A 872 -0.69 35.36 -7.91
N PHE A 873 -1.09 35.40 -9.18
CA PHE A 873 -1.72 36.56 -9.82
C PHE A 873 -0.85 37.83 -9.86
N GLU A 874 0.48 37.66 -9.86
CA GLU A 874 1.45 38.74 -10.05
C GLU A 874 2.22 38.58 -11.36
N TYR A 875 1.95 39.47 -12.33
CA TYR A 875 2.62 39.49 -13.61
C TYR A 875 4.09 39.93 -13.53
N ARG A 876 4.97 39.16 -14.20
CA ARG A 876 6.39 39.46 -14.40
C ARG A 876 6.75 39.41 -15.88
N GLU A 877 7.70 40.24 -16.31
CA GLU A 877 8.15 40.28 -17.71
C GLU A 877 9.13 39.12 -18.00
N LEU A 878 8.82 38.30 -19.01
CA LEU A 878 9.73 37.25 -19.52
C LEU A 878 10.70 37.80 -20.57
N GLY A 879 10.21 38.69 -21.45
CA GLY A 879 10.97 39.31 -22.52
C GLY A 879 10.16 39.44 -23.82
N VAL A 880 10.86 39.61 -24.94
CA VAL A 880 10.24 39.83 -26.26
C VAL A 880 10.31 38.54 -27.10
N PRO A 881 9.18 38.04 -27.64
CA PRO A 881 9.20 36.95 -28.60
C PRO A 881 10.05 37.30 -29.83
N THR A 882 10.99 36.42 -30.20
CA THR A 882 11.88 36.64 -31.34
C THR A 882 11.29 35.97 -32.57
N ARG A 883 10.98 36.75 -33.61
CA ARG A 883 10.33 36.26 -34.84
C ARG A 883 9.03 35.48 -34.55
N GLY A 884 8.22 36.00 -33.63
CA GLY A 884 6.93 35.40 -33.24
C GLY A 884 7.05 34.14 -32.38
N VAL A 885 8.25 33.76 -31.91
CA VAL A 885 8.45 32.58 -31.07
C VAL A 885 9.13 32.95 -29.75
N PHE A 886 8.67 32.35 -28.66
CA PHE A 886 9.33 32.41 -27.37
C PHE A 886 9.48 30.99 -26.80
N ASN A 887 10.70 30.60 -26.43
CA ASN A 887 10.93 29.29 -25.79
C ASN A 887 10.83 29.46 -24.27
N LEU A 888 9.65 29.15 -23.74
CA LEU A 888 9.41 29.12 -22.31
C LEU A 888 10.16 27.93 -21.72
N THR A 889 11.02 28.17 -20.73
CA THR A 889 11.79 27.13 -20.05
C THR A 889 11.30 27.00 -18.62
N TYR A 890 11.17 25.79 -18.12
CA TYR A 890 10.71 25.53 -16.75
C TYR A 890 11.39 24.33 -16.10
N SER A 891 11.37 24.27 -14.76
CA SER A 891 11.99 23.21 -13.96
C SER A 891 11.33 23.06 -12.60
N THR A 892 11.30 21.85 -12.06
CA THR A 892 10.93 21.55 -10.67
C THR A 892 12.15 21.46 -9.74
N SER A 893 13.38 21.49 -10.28
CA SER A 893 14.62 21.32 -9.50
C SER A 893 14.97 22.60 -8.75
N PRO A 894 15.21 22.56 -7.41
CA PRO A 894 15.70 23.71 -6.64
C PRO A 894 16.99 24.32 -7.22
N GLN A 895 17.79 23.51 -7.93
CA GLN A 895 19.01 23.97 -8.60
C GLN A 895 18.72 25.01 -9.71
N ALA A 896 17.53 24.99 -10.30
CA ALA A 896 17.12 25.95 -11.31
C ALA A 896 17.03 27.39 -10.76
N GLY A 897 16.76 27.53 -9.47
CA GLY A 897 16.75 28.82 -8.76
C GLY A 897 18.10 29.55 -8.75
N LEU A 898 19.20 28.81 -8.90
CA LEU A 898 20.56 29.35 -8.93
C LEU A 898 20.93 30.00 -10.28
N GLY A 899 20.14 29.76 -11.35
CA GLY A 899 20.43 30.29 -12.69
C GLY A 899 21.66 29.68 -13.37
N THR A 900 22.13 28.52 -12.89
CA THR A 900 23.34 27.84 -13.38
C THR A 900 23.06 26.68 -14.33
N LEU A 901 21.79 26.28 -14.48
CA LEU A 901 21.41 25.19 -15.39
C LEU A 901 21.58 25.61 -16.85
N GLN A 902 22.30 24.81 -17.63
CA GLN A 902 22.49 25.04 -19.06
C GLN A 902 21.33 24.49 -19.89
N ARG A 903 21.11 25.09 -21.06
CA ARG A 903 20.14 24.63 -22.07
C ARG A 903 20.40 23.16 -22.43
N GLY A 904 19.35 22.34 -22.42
CA GLY A 904 19.44 20.90 -22.69
C GLY A 904 19.80 20.02 -21.48
N SER A 905 19.94 20.61 -20.28
CA SER A 905 20.00 19.82 -19.04
C SER A 905 18.74 18.97 -18.88
N THR A 906 18.88 17.75 -18.37
CA THR A 906 17.73 16.85 -18.06
C THR A 906 16.80 17.42 -16.99
N GLU A 907 17.24 18.48 -16.28
CA GLU A 907 16.48 19.12 -15.21
C GLU A 907 15.61 20.29 -15.68
N ILE A 908 15.65 20.65 -16.96
CA ILE A 908 14.82 21.72 -17.54
C ILE A 908 13.98 21.18 -18.70
N GLN A 909 12.77 21.71 -18.82
CA GLN A 909 11.88 21.47 -19.95
C GLN A 909 11.69 22.75 -20.76
N GLU A 910 11.47 22.61 -22.07
CA GLU A 910 11.20 23.74 -22.97
C GLU A 910 9.85 23.56 -23.68
N ARG A 911 9.03 24.62 -23.68
CA ARG A 911 7.80 24.73 -24.46
C ARG A 911 7.91 25.92 -25.41
N SER A 912 7.88 25.65 -26.71
CA SER A 912 7.89 26.71 -27.73
C SER A 912 6.50 27.33 -27.87
N LEU A 913 6.39 28.61 -27.52
CA LEU A 913 5.21 29.43 -27.73
C LEU A 913 5.30 30.11 -29.08
N ARG A 914 4.31 29.91 -29.95
CA ARG A 914 4.26 30.48 -31.30
C ARG A 914 3.08 31.43 -31.41
N PHE A 915 3.34 32.67 -31.79
CA PHE A 915 2.35 33.74 -31.87
C PHE A 915 2.06 34.09 -33.32
N HIS A 916 0.80 34.48 -33.60
CA HIS A 916 0.38 34.89 -34.94
C HIS A 916 1.03 36.21 -35.38
N PRO A 917 1.16 36.44 -36.71
CA PRO A 917 1.62 37.73 -37.25
C PRO A 917 0.75 38.91 -36.77
N GLY A 918 1.35 40.08 -36.51
CA GLY A 918 0.66 41.28 -36.01
C GLY A 918 0.89 41.59 -34.52
N LEU A 919 1.62 40.73 -33.81
CA LEU A 919 1.97 40.91 -32.38
C LEU A 919 3.43 41.38 -32.19
N GLU A 920 4.03 41.94 -33.24
CA GLU A 920 5.43 42.37 -33.25
C GLU A 920 5.65 43.57 -32.32
N GLY A 921 6.74 43.53 -31.55
CA GLY A 921 7.09 44.58 -30.59
C GLY A 921 6.40 44.47 -29.22
N LYS A 922 5.40 43.60 -29.05
CA LYS A 922 4.78 43.30 -27.76
C LYS A 922 5.74 42.50 -26.87
N ARG A 923 5.61 42.67 -25.54
CA ARG A 923 6.36 41.94 -24.52
C ARG A 923 5.52 40.83 -23.94
N LEU A 924 6.17 39.70 -23.65
CA LEU A 924 5.56 38.55 -22.99
C LEU A 924 5.66 38.71 -21.48
N PHE A 925 4.51 38.64 -20.82
CA PHE A 925 4.38 38.60 -19.37
C PHE A 925 3.86 37.24 -18.92
N ILE A 926 4.16 36.89 -17.67
CA ILE A 926 3.76 35.63 -17.06
C ILE A 926 3.36 35.85 -15.61
N GLN A 927 2.36 35.13 -15.13
CA GLN A 927 2.02 35.03 -13.72
C GLN A 927 1.75 33.57 -13.32
N ALA A 928 2.03 33.23 -12.08
CA ALA A 928 1.62 31.96 -11.51
C ALA A 928 0.12 32.00 -11.20
N VAL A 929 -0.62 30.93 -11.51
CA VAL A 929 -2.08 30.84 -11.22
C VAL A 929 -2.47 29.56 -10.48
N ALA A 930 -1.65 28.51 -10.54
CA ALA A 930 -1.77 27.29 -9.75
C ALA A 930 -0.38 26.60 -9.64
N PRO A 931 -0.20 25.55 -8.83
CA PRO A 931 1.11 24.93 -8.57
C PRO A 931 1.97 24.64 -9.81
N PHE A 932 1.33 24.17 -10.89
CA PHE A 932 1.94 23.83 -12.17
C PHE A 932 1.33 24.61 -13.35
N LYS A 933 0.57 25.67 -13.07
CA LYS A 933 -0.12 26.48 -14.10
C LYS A 933 0.35 27.91 -14.07
N VAL A 934 0.61 28.44 -15.26
CA VAL A 934 0.98 29.83 -15.47
C VAL A 934 0.05 30.45 -16.48
N GLU A 935 -0.28 31.71 -16.30
CA GLU A 935 -0.94 32.50 -17.33
C GLU A 935 0.10 33.37 -18.03
N ILE A 936 0.09 33.35 -19.35
CA ILE A 936 0.93 34.19 -20.18
C ILE A 936 0.09 35.22 -20.93
N CYS A 937 0.65 36.40 -21.16
CA CYS A 937 0.00 37.40 -21.99
C CYS A 937 0.98 38.29 -22.77
N LEU A 938 0.53 38.84 -23.90
CA LEU A 938 1.28 39.82 -24.69
C LEU A 938 0.70 41.22 -24.54
N ALA A 939 1.52 42.15 -24.07
CA ALA A 939 1.15 43.55 -23.84
C ALA A 939 2.30 44.51 -24.16
N ASP A 940 2.02 45.81 -24.24
CA ASP A 940 3.03 46.85 -24.38
C ASP A 940 3.81 47.07 -23.07
N SER A 941 3.12 46.95 -21.93
CA SER A 941 3.72 47.15 -20.61
C SER A 941 2.91 46.50 -19.49
N LEU A 942 3.53 46.28 -18.33
CA LEU A 942 2.85 45.85 -17.11
C LEU A 942 1.72 46.82 -16.69
N ALA A 943 1.92 48.12 -16.89
CA ALA A 943 0.92 49.14 -16.57
C ALA A 943 -0.34 49.02 -17.43
N GLN A 944 -0.22 48.57 -18.68
CA GLN A 944 -1.37 48.29 -19.55
C GLN A 944 -2.18 47.13 -18.96
N ILE A 945 -1.53 46.02 -18.59
CA ILE A 945 -2.19 44.82 -18.05
C ILE A 945 -3.02 45.19 -16.80
N LEU A 946 -2.45 45.99 -15.90
CA LEU A 946 -3.11 46.34 -14.63
C LEU A 946 -4.25 47.35 -14.78
N LYS A 947 -4.20 48.25 -15.78
CA LYS A 947 -5.16 49.34 -15.95
C LYS A 947 -6.23 49.07 -17.00
N ARG A 948 -5.91 48.24 -18.00
CA ARG A 948 -6.73 47.94 -19.18
C ARG A 948 -6.51 46.49 -19.61
N PRO A 949 -6.87 45.51 -18.76
CA PRO A 949 -6.68 44.09 -19.06
C PRO A 949 -7.39 43.65 -20.35
N GLU A 950 -8.46 44.33 -20.75
CA GLU A 950 -9.21 44.09 -21.98
C GLU A 950 -8.43 44.44 -23.27
N GLU A 951 -7.38 45.26 -23.19
CA GLU A 951 -6.55 45.67 -24.33
C GLU A 951 -5.36 44.71 -24.56
N VAL A 952 -5.23 43.64 -23.77
CA VAL A 952 -4.16 42.65 -23.90
C VAL A 952 -4.28 41.92 -25.23
N ALA A 953 -3.18 41.81 -25.96
CA ALA A 953 -3.18 41.35 -27.35
C ALA A 953 -3.29 39.81 -27.48
N PHE A 954 -2.93 39.09 -26.43
CA PHE A 954 -3.01 37.63 -26.35
C PHE A 954 -2.98 37.21 -24.87
N GLN A 955 -3.75 36.20 -24.50
CA GLN A 955 -3.74 35.61 -23.16
C GLN A 955 -4.03 34.11 -23.26
N GLU A 956 -3.27 33.30 -22.52
CA GLU A 956 -3.44 31.84 -22.46
C GLU A 956 -2.97 31.31 -21.10
N VAL A 957 -3.72 30.37 -20.53
CA VAL A 957 -3.30 29.60 -19.36
C VAL A 957 -2.62 28.32 -19.81
N LEU A 958 -1.37 28.15 -19.41
CA LEU A 958 -0.54 27.00 -19.71
C LEU A 958 -0.40 26.11 -18.47
N GLU A 959 -0.62 24.81 -18.67
CA GLU A 959 -0.18 23.79 -17.74
C GLU A 959 1.21 23.29 -18.12
N LEU A 960 2.12 23.29 -17.16
CA LEU A 960 3.54 22.96 -17.30
C LEU A 960 3.82 21.74 -16.40
N LYS A 961 3.83 20.53 -16.98
CA LYS A 961 3.99 19.25 -16.25
C LYS A 961 5.43 18.74 -16.27
#